data_AF-A0A1I0R4A1-F1
#
_entry.id   AF-A0A1I0R4A1-F1
#
_cell.length_a   1.000
_cell.length_b   1.000
_cell.length_c   1.000
_cell.angle_alpha   90.00
_cell.angle_beta   90.00
_cell.angle_gamma   90.00
#
_symmetry.space_group_name_H-M   'P 1'
#
loop_
_entity.id
_entity.type
_entity.pdbx_description
1 polymer ?
#
loop_
_entity_poly.entity_id
_entity_poly.type
_entity_poly.pdbx_seq_one_letter_code
_entity_poly.pdbx_strand_id
1 'polypeptide(L)'
;MKDLRKIASALLVAAMVFTAAAIAVPESIRTVRAEAQADVENVNTWDSGGQITLNLSGCSGYQTITVVVQFTGTVNSASGWGFDSYTIDGNTVTATVSADGPNSWGFDGNVGIQVDGSGITNASVVSVSGSGTASAQSTTAATQPAATTTASSSDGSSGTTVTITSDAVEGDDWLTTDGDKILDMNGTEVWLTGCNWFGYNTGSNLFDGVWACDLDAALASIADHGFNLLRVPMSAELLLQWKNGEYPEANYNHAYNAYLDGMNSLEIWDHVLDVCEANGIKVMVDIHSANTDAMGHMAPLWYTSDFSEEEYFEALDWISERYANNDTIVAYDLKNEPHGKASEAEHAIWNDSDDDNNWKAAAETAGNIILDNNPNALIVIEGIQIYPIDPQTNNFTSTNDEDYYNSWWGGNLRAVADYPIDFGSPERNAQIVYSPHDYGPAVYAQPWFEGGFTYESLMDDYWYDAWLYIDATETAPLLIGEWGGFMTGDNLTWMEYMRQLIGEYHLNHTFWCFNANSGDTGGLVLDDFTTWDEEKYEFVREVLWQTEDGTFIGLDHAVPLGSNGITLTEYSGMAVTPVTNPTRAPEAIETQTDETELTSTTDPAVQNVTDEAEENRSIFKLSPLAKVSFTIAGIALAAVIGWGLWTIVKKVKKQ
;
A
#
# COMPACT_ATOMS: atom_id res chain seq x y z
N MET A 1 -17.01 -16.06 79.84
CA MET A 1 -18.30 -15.41 80.18
C MET A 1 -18.41 -13.96 79.70
N LYS A 2 -18.10 -13.75 78.42
CA LYS A 2 -18.53 -12.62 77.56
C LYS A 2 -18.18 -12.94 76.09
N ASP A 3 -17.62 -14.12 75.84
CA ASP A 3 -18.17 -15.25 75.07
C ASP A 3 -19.23 -14.97 74.02
N LEU A 4 -18.93 -15.46 72.82
CA LEU A 4 -19.86 -16.27 72.03
C LEU A 4 -21.18 -15.58 71.65
N ARG A 5 -21.13 -14.29 71.30
CA ARG A 5 -22.29 -13.55 70.74
C ARG A 5 -22.01 -12.75 69.47
N LYS A 6 -20.86 -12.95 68.83
CA LYS A 6 -20.59 -12.37 67.50
C LYS A 6 -20.17 -13.38 66.44
N ILE A 7 -20.18 -14.67 66.79
CA ILE A 7 -19.99 -15.77 65.84
C ILE A 7 -21.09 -16.78 66.17
N ALA A 8 -21.96 -17.05 65.20
CA ALA A 8 -23.10 -17.98 65.23
C ALA A 8 -24.36 -17.56 66.02
N SER A 9 -25.24 -16.76 65.38
CA SER A 9 -26.71 -16.99 65.32
C SER A 9 -27.42 -15.76 64.76
N ALA A 10 -27.38 -15.60 63.44
CA ALA A 10 -28.47 -14.97 62.69
C ALA A 10 -28.68 -15.74 61.38
N LEU A 11 -28.63 -17.07 61.49
CA LEU A 11 -29.46 -17.96 60.71
C LEU A 11 -30.83 -17.94 61.40
N LEU A 12 -31.77 -17.14 60.89
CA LEU A 12 -33.15 -17.55 60.62
C LEU A 12 -33.98 -16.32 60.22
N VAL A 13 -34.46 -16.38 58.97
CA VAL A 13 -35.86 -16.18 58.61
C VAL A 13 -36.39 -14.74 58.72
N ALA A 14 -36.36 -14.13 57.54
CA ALA A 14 -37.50 -13.52 56.85
C ALA A 14 -38.18 -12.30 57.50
N ALA A 15 -38.02 -11.15 56.85
CA ALA A 15 -39.09 -10.63 56.00
C ALA A 15 -38.58 -9.51 55.06
N MET A 16 -38.63 -9.82 53.74
CA MET A 16 -38.96 -8.96 52.59
C MET A 16 -38.09 -7.70 52.35
N VAL A 17 -37.48 -7.48 51.16
CA VAL A 17 -38.14 -7.18 49.86
C VAL A 17 -37.04 -7.19 48.77
N PHE A 18 -37.22 -8.03 47.72
CA PHE A 18 -36.71 -7.95 46.32
C PHE A 18 -35.17 -7.86 46.10
N THR A 19 -34.52 -8.59 45.18
CA THR A 19 -34.92 -8.99 43.81
C THR A 19 -34.18 -10.27 43.37
N ALA A 20 -34.86 -11.00 42.48
CA ALA A 20 -34.53 -12.26 41.82
C ALA A 20 -33.06 -12.55 41.47
N ALA A 21 -32.55 -13.68 41.98
CA ALA A 21 -31.53 -14.47 41.31
C ALA A 21 -32.20 -15.24 40.16
N ALA A 22 -31.92 -14.84 38.92
CA ALA A 22 -32.16 -15.69 37.77
C ALA A 22 -31.01 -16.70 37.66
N ILE A 23 -31.41 -17.96 37.63
CA ILE A 23 -30.68 -19.15 37.23
C ILE A 23 -29.55 -18.80 36.27
N ALA A 24 -28.31 -19.15 36.63
CA ALA A 24 -27.21 -19.23 35.68
C ALA A 24 -27.57 -20.30 34.64
N VAL A 25 -28.15 -19.85 33.54
CA VAL A 25 -28.12 -20.56 32.27
C VAL A 25 -26.65 -20.53 31.83
N PRO A 26 -26.05 -21.64 31.37
CA PRO A 26 -24.68 -21.59 30.87
C PRO A 26 -24.61 -20.50 29.80
N GLU A 27 -23.56 -19.67 29.87
CA GLU A 27 -23.20 -18.74 28.81
C GLU A 27 -23.40 -19.47 27.48
N SER A 28 -24.38 -19.01 26.72
CA SER A 28 -24.66 -19.55 25.40
C SER A 28 -23.36 -19.50 24.63
N ILE A 29 -22.85 -20.67 24.27
CA ILE A 29 -21.82 -20.84 23.26
C ILE A 29 -22.14 -19.86 22.12
N ARG A 30 -21.36 -18.79 22.00
CA ARG A 30 -21.45 -17.92 20.83
C ARG A 30 -20.86 -18.72 19.69
N THR A 31 -21.73 -19.27 18.85
CA THR A 31 -21.35 -19.74 17.53
C THR A 31 -20.88 -18.52 16.76
N VAL A 32 -19.56 -18.37 16.62
CA VAL A 32 -18.99 -17.44 15.65
C VAL A 32 -19.33 -18.03 14.29
N ARG A 33 -20.06 -17.28 13.46
CA ARG A 33 -20.17 -17.55 12.04
C ARG A 33 -19.22 -16.58 11.37
N ALA A 34 -18.17 -17.08 10.75
CA ALA A 34 -17.30 -16.30 9.88
C ALA A 34 -17.30 -16.97 8.51
N GLU A 35 -17.09 -16.20 7.46
CA GLU A 35 -17.09 -16.75 6.10
C GLU A 35 -15.82 -17.58 5.92
N ALA A 36 -16.01 -18.86 5.61
CA ALA A 36 -14.92 -19.75 5.25
C ALA A 36 -14.72 -19.65 3.74
N GLN A 37 -13.57 -20.06 3.20
CA GLN A 37 -13.27 -19.91 1.77
C GLN A 37 -13.22 -21.27 1.05
N ALA A 38 -13.58 -21.25 -0.24
CA ALA A 38 -13.46 -22.42 -1.13
C ALA A 38 -13.11 -21.96 -2.54
N ASP A 39 -11.97 -22.40 -3.06
CA ASP A 39 -11.60 -22.14 -4.45
C ASP A 39 -12.26 -23.16 -5.38
N VAL A 40 -12.83 -22.69 -6.49
CA VAL A 40 -13.42 -23.58 -7.50
C VAL A 40 -12.33 -24.10 -8.42
N GLU A 41 -11.94 -25.37 -8.24
CA GLU A 41 -10.90 -25.98 -9.07
C GLU A 41 -11.43 -26.43 -10.44
N ASN A 42 -12.66 -26.95 -10.47
CA ASN A 42 -13.25 -27.47 -11.70
C ASN A 42 -14.78 -27.53 -11.63
N VAL A 43 -15.44 -27.21 -12.74
CA VAL A 43 -16.87 -27.44 -12.96
C VAL A 43 -17.03 -28.31 -14.19
N ASN A 44 -17.59 -29.51 -14.01
CA ASN A 44 -17.85 -30.45 -15.08
C ASN A 44 -19.33 -30.86 -15.09
N THR A 45 -20.06 -30.48 -16.12
CA THR A 45 -21.50 -30.70 -16.23
C THR A 45 -21.84 -31.56 -17.44
N TRP A 46 -22.93 -32.32 -17.34
CA TRP A 46 -23.51 -33.08 -18.44
C TRP A 46 -25.01 -33.02 -18.28
N ASP A 47 -25.81 -32.72 -19.30
CA ASP A 47 -27.26 -32.40 -19.18
C ASP A 47 -28.05 -33.11 -18.04
N SER A 48 -27.82 -34.41 -17.82
CA SER A 48 -28.43 -35.21 -16.74
C SER A 48 -27.77 -35.15 -15.34
N GLY A 49 -26.78 -34.28 -15.09
CA GLY A 49 -25.98 -34.20 -13.85
C GLY A 49 -24.79 -33.24 -13.91
N GLY A 50 -24.03 -33.12 -12.84
CA GLY A 50 -22.86 -32.26 -12.83
C GLY A 50 -22.05 -32.36 -11.56
N GLN A 51 -20.83 -31.88 -11.61
CA GLN A 51 -19.86 -31.92 -10.53
C GLN A 51 -19.13 -30.59 -10.43
N ILE A 52 -18.95 -30.11 -9.20
CA ILE A 52 -18.03 -29.03 -8.85
C ILE A 52 -17.01 -29.57 -7.85
N THR A 53 -15.73 -29.33 -8.14
CA THR A 53 -14.60 -29.64 -7.25
C THR A 53 -14.13 -28.34 -6.62
N LEU A 54 -13.93 -28.37 -5.31
CA LEU A 54 -13.57 -27.22 -4.49
C LEU A 54 -12.31 -27.53 -3.68
N ASN A 55 -11.47 -26.53 -3.46
CA ASN A 55 -10.39 -26.60 -2.48
C ASN A 55 -10.81 -25.79 -1.26
N LEU A 56 -11.07 -26.48 -0.14
CA LEU A 56 -11.27 -25.82 1.14
C LEU A 56 -9.89 -25.64 1.75
N SER A 57 -9.23 -24.51 1.44
CA SER A 57 -7.96 -24.11 2.05
C SER A 57 -8.22 -23.02 3.09
N GLY A 58 -7.42 -22.94 4.16
CA GLY A 58 -7.57 -21.92 5.20
C GLY A 58 -8.79 -22.10 6.13
N CYS A 59 -9.50 -23.24 6.05
CA CYS A 59 -10.65 -23.52 6.93
C CYS A 59 -10.25 -24.12 8.29
N SER A 60 -8.95 -24.29 8.55
CA SER A 60 -8.43 -24.80 9.82
C SER A 60 -8.81 -23.88 10.99
N GLY A 61 -9.54 -24.43 11.97
CA GLY A 61 -10.04 -23.69 13.14
C GLY A 61 -11.56 -23.59 13.25
N TYR A 62 -12.31 -23.85 12.17
CA TYR A 62 -13.76 -23.99 12.23
C TYR A 62 -14.19 -25.37 12.72
N GLN A 63 -15.31 -25.44 13.45
CA GLN A 63 -15.91 -26.69 13.90
C GLN A 63 -16.83 -27.31 12.83
N THR A 64 -17.43 -26.50 11.97
CA THR A 64 -18.24 -26.96 10.84
C THR A 64 -18.13 -25.97 9.68
N ILE A 65 -17.90 -26.46 8.47
CA ILE A 65 -17.98 -25.70 7.22
C ILE A 65 -19.26 -26.09 6.47
N THR A 66 -19.99 -25.10 6.00
CA THR A 66 -21.16 -25.25 5.13
C THR A 66 -20.91 -24.53 3.81
N VAL A 67 -20.95 -25.28 2.71
CA VAL A 67 -20.83 -24.78 1.34
C VAL A 67 -22.20 -24.84 0.68
N VAL A 68 -22.59 -23.77 0.00
CA VAL A 68 -23.81 -23.69 -0.80
C VAL A 68 -23.42 -23.50 -2.26
N VAL A 69 -23.87 -24.39 -3.14
CA VAL A 69 -23.63 -24.34 -4.58
C VAL A 69 -24.96 -24.30 -5.31
N GLN A 70 -25.08 -23.40 -6.27
CA GLN A 70 -26.21 -23.37 -7.19
C GLN A 70 -25.83 -24.05 -8.51
N PHE A 71 -26.66 -24.98 -8.94
CA PHE A 71 -26.59 -25.58 -10.27
C PHE A 71 -27.65 -24.94 -11.18
N THR A 72 -27.39 -24.90 -12.48
CA THR A 72 -28.44 -24.64 -13.48
C THR A 72 -29.39 -25.84 -13.58
N GLY A 73 -30.62 -25.65 -14.09
CA GLY A 73 -31.55 -26.76 -14.32
C GLY A 73 -32.24 -27.29 -13.06
N THR A 74 -32.59 -28.58 -13.06
CA THR A 74 -33.29 -29.24 -11.94
C THR A 74 -32.37 -30.28 -11.29
N VAL A 75 -32.19 -30.20 -9.97
CA VAL A 75 -31.40 -31.17 -9.18
C VAL A 75 -32.33 -32.16 -8.49
N ASN A 76 -32.16 -33.46 -8.76
CA ASN A 76 -32.97 -34.54 -8.20
C ASN A 76 -32.29 -35.24 -7.01
N SER A 77 -30.96 -35.36 -7.05
CA SER A 77 -30.16 -35.92 -5.96
C SER A 77 -28.77 -35.28 -5.93
N ALA A 78 -28.15 -35.28 -4.74
CA ALA A 78 -26.81 -34.74 -4.50
C ALA A 78 -25.99 -35.73 -3.67
N SER A 79 -24.71 -35.82 -3.99
CA SER A 79 -23.69 -36.64 -3.32
C SER A 79 -22.32 -35.99 -3.52
N GLY A 80 -21.23 -36.63 -3.11
CA GLY A 80 -19.89 -36.08 -3.28
C GLY A 80 -18.86 -36.72 -2.38
N TRP A 81 -17.71 -36.06 -2.23
CA TRP A 81 -16.64 -36.44 -1.29
C TRP A 81 -16.18 -35.23 -0.48
N GLY A 82 -15.63 -35.48 0.71
CA GLY A 82 -15.15 -34.41 1.59
C GLY A 82 -16.22 -33.70 2.43
N PHE A 83 -17.50 -34.02 2.24
CA PHE A 83 -18.61 -33.55 3.09
C PHE A 83 -19.37 -34.69 3.75
N ASP A 84 -19.92 -34.43 4.94
CA ASP A 84 -20.68 -35.37 5.74
C ASP A 84 -22.15 -35.46 5.34
N SER A 85 -22.70 -34.39 4.75
CA SER A 85 -24.11 -34.34 4.33
C SER A 85 -24.35 -33.38 3.16
N TYR A 86 -25.45 -33.63 2.44
CA TYR A 86 -25.92 -32.83 1.30
C TYR A 86 -27.44 -32.64 1.40
N THR A 87 -27.92 -31.41 1.27
CA THR A 87 -29.36 -31.08 1.21
C THR A 87 -29.66 -30.26 -0.04
N ILE A 88 -30.82 -30.50 -0.65
CA ILE A 88 -31.22 -29.88 -1.92
C ILE A 88 -32.43 -28.97 -1.66
N ASP A 89 -32.36 -27.73 -2.14
CA ASP A 89 -33.48 -26.80 -2.23
C ASP A 89 -33.53 -26.18 -3.63
N GLY A 90 -34.54 -26.57 -4.40
CA GLY A 90 -34.63 -26.22 -5.82
C GLY A 90 -33.40 -26.70 -6.61
N ASN A 91 -32.64 -25.75 -7.15
CA ASN A 91 -31.40 -26.00 -7.89
C ASN A 91 -30.13 -25.76 -7.05
N THR A 92 -30.29 -25.58 -5.74
CA THR A 92 -29.19 -25.29 -4.81
C THR A 92 -28.91 -26.51 -3.95
N VAL A 93 -27.63 -26.81 -3.76
CA VAL A 93 -27.14 -27.87 -2.88
C VAL A 93 -26.33 -27.25 -1.75
N THR A 94 -26.69 -27.58 -0.51
CA THR A 94 -25.91 -27.26 0.68
C THR A 94 -25.16 -28.50 1.12
N ALA A 95 -23.83 -28.45 1.13
CA ALA A 95 -22.95 -29.49 1.63
C ALA A 95 -22.31 -29.06 2.95
N THR A 96 -22.13 -29.97 3.90
CA THR A 96 -21.59 -29.63 5.23
C THR A 96 -20.58 -30.66 5.70
N VAL A 97 -19.45 -30.20 6.24
CA VAL A 97 -18.40 -31.02 6.84
C VAL A 97 -18.12 -30.55 8.27
N SER A 98 -18.02 -31.49 9.21
CA SER A 98 -17.73 -31.23 10.62
C SER A 98 -16.32 -31.68 10.98
N ALA A 99 -15.64 -30.92 11.83
CA ALA A 99 -14.29 -31.26 12.31
C ALA A 99 -14.28 -32.59 13.11
N ASP A 100 -15.42 -32.95 13.71
CA ASP A 100 -15.63 -34.23 14.41
C ASP A 100 -16.31 -35.28 13.50
N GLY A 101 -16.57 -34.94 12.25
CA GLY A 101 -17.25 -35.76 11.26
C GLY A 101 -16.33 -36.79 10.59
N PRO A 102 -16.89 -37.82 9.94
CA PRO A 102 -16.12 -38.86 9.25
C PRO A 102 -15.30 -38.32 8.07
N ASN A 103 -15.62 -37.14 7.53
CA ASN A 103 -14.87 -36.49 6.45
C ASN A 103 -14.12 -35.24 6.89
N SER A 104 -13.70 -35.14 8.16
CA SER A 104 -12.97 -33.97 8.69
C SER A 104 -11.67 -33.63 7.95
N TRP A 105 -11.12 -34.56 7.17
CA TRP A 105 -10.02 -34.30 6.24
C TRP A 105 -10.37 -33.30 5.13
N GLY A 106 -11.65 -33.08 4.85
CA GLY A 106 -12.12 -32.13 3.83
C GLY A 106 -11.90 -30.66 4.20
N PHE A 107 -11.50 -30.35 5.44
CA PHE A 107 -11.22 -28.96 5.87
C PHE A 107 -9.94 -28.37 5.27
N ASP A 108 -9.02 -29.20 4.80
CA ASP A 108 -7.74 -28.79 4.20
C ASP A 108 -7.45 -29.68 2.95
N GLY A 109 -8.44 -29.86 2.08
CA GLY A 109 -8.29 -30.74 0.92
C GLY A 109 -9.35 -30.55 -0.16
N ASN A 110 -9.13 -31.24 -1.29
CA ASN A 110 -10.02 -31.14 -2.45
C ASN A 110 -11.28 -31.95 -2.20
N VAL A 111 -12.40 -31.25 -2.11
CA VAL A 111 -13.74 -31.78 -1.88
C VAL A 111 -14.59 -31.63 -3.13
N GLY A 112 -15.73 -32.31 -3.20
CA GLY A 112 -16.57 -32.19 -4.39
C GLY A 112 -18.04 -32.46 -4.13
N ILE A 113 -18.88 -31.73 -4.86
CA ILE A 113 -20.33 -31.87 -4.86
C ILE A 113 -20.76 -32.33 -6.24
N GLN A 114 -21.51 -33.43 -6.30
CA GLN A 114 -22.03 -34.03 -7.52
C GLN A 114 -23.55 -34.17 -7.45
N VAL A 115 -24.24 -33.80 -8.53
CA VAL A 115 -25.69 -33.86 -8.66
C VAL A 115 -26.12 -34.73 -9.85
N ASP A 116 -27.30 -35.35 -9.70
CA ASP A 116 -28.06 -35.91 -10.83
C ASP A 116 -29.31 -35.06 -11.04
N GLY A 117 -29.67 -34.81 -12.30
CA GLY A 117 -30.65 -33.79 -12.65
C GLY A 117 -31.06 -33.80 -14.12
N SER A 118 -31.56 -32.66 -14.58
CA SER A 118 -31.78 -32.38 -16.01
C SER A 118 -31.56 -30.89 -16.30
N GLY A 119 -30.98 -30.56 -17.44
CA GLY A 119 -30.64 -29.18 -17.79
C GLY A 119 -29.46 -28.62 -16.99
N ILE A 120 -28.61 -29.50 -16.43
CA ILE A 120 -27.42 -29.08 -15.70
C ILE A 120 -26.33 -28.74 -16.73
N THR A 121 -25.99 -27.46 -16.84
CA THR A 121 -24.99 -26.94 -17.79
C THR A 121 -23.90 -26.11 -17.11
N ASN A 122 -24.16 -25.59 -15.92
CA ASN A 122 -23.21 -24.88 -15.08
C ASN A 122 -23.49 -25.08 -13.58
N ALA A 123 -22.50 -24.78 -12.74
CA ALA A 123 -22.57 -24.73 -11.28
C ALA A 123 -21.70 -23.59 -10.74
N SER A 124 -22.14 -22.92 -9.67
CA SER A 124 -21.40 -21.83 -9.02
C SER A 124 -21.55 -21.89 -7.50
N VAL A 125 -20.48 -21.58 -6.77
CA VAL A 125 -20.54 -21.42 -5.31
C VAL A 125 -21.33 -20.15 -4.99
N VAL A 126 -22.26 -20.25 -4.05
CA VAL A 126 -23.12 -19.15 -3.58
C VAL A 126 -22.61 -18.59 -2.27
N SER A 127 -22.18 -19.47 -1.36
CA SER A 127 -21.63 -19.05 -0.07
C SER A 127 -20.83 -20.19 0.56
N VAL A 128 -19.81 -19.84 1.33
CA VAL A 128 -19.07 -20.77 2.17
C VAL A 128 -18.99 -20.15 3.56
N SER A 129 -19.38 -20.92 4.58
CA SER A 129 -19.46 -20.41 5.95
C SER A 129 -18.87 -21.40 6.94
N GLY A 130 -18.07 -20.87 7.86
CA GLY A 130 -17.49 -21.61 8.97
C GLY A 130 -18.19 -21.26 10.28
N SER A 131 -18.34 -22.25 11.15
CA SER A 131 -18.86 -22.04 12.51
C SER A 131 -17.96 -22.65 13.56
N GLY A 132 -17.78 -21.97 14.71
CA GLY A 132 -16.93 -22.44 15.81
C GLY A 132 -17.12 -21.65 17.11
N THR A 133 -16.41 -22.03 18.17
CA THR A 133 -16.48 -21.38 19.50
C THR A 133 -15.15 -20.72 19.85
N ALA A 134 -15.09 -19.39 19.88
CA ALA A 134 -13.90 -18.67 20.32
C ALA A 134 -13.76 -18.68 21.87
N SER A 135 -12.55 -18.90 22.38
CA SER A 135 -12.18 -18.64 23.78
C SER A 135 -11.76 -17.18 23.96
N ALA A 136 -12.35 -16.51 24.96
CA ALA A 136 -12.39 -15.06 25.13
C ALA A 136 -11.04 -14.36 25.41
N GLN A 137 -10.81 -13.23 24.75
CA GLN A 137 -10.11 -12.07 25.31
C GLN A 137 -10.91 -10.78 25.03
N SER A 138 -10.77 -9.82 25.94
CA SER A 138 -11.76 -8.83 26.40
C SER A 138 -12.19 -7.74 25.42
N THR A 139 -13.51 -7.56 25.23
CA THR A 139 -14.13 -6.35 24.69
C THR A 139 -14.85 -5.56 25.78
N THR A 140 -14.59 -4.25 25.83
CA THR A 140 -15.35 -3.27 26.63
C THR A 140 -16.65 -2.91 25.92
N ALA A 141 -17.78 -3.06 26.62
CA ALA A 141 -19.12 -2.92 26.06
C ALA A 141 -19.52 -1.46 25.80
N ALA A 142 -19.83 -1.13 24.53
CA ALA A 142 -20.67 0.01 24.19
C ALA A 142 -22.14 -0.36 24.39
N THR A 143 -22.90 0.54 25.05
CA THR A 143 -24.29 0.32 25.44
C THR A 143 -25.22 0.81 24.33
N GLN A 144 -26.02 -0.09 23.74
CA GLN A 144 -27.08 0.24 22.78
C GLN A 144 -28.36 0.68 23.52
N PRO A 145 -29.06 1.76 23.14
CA PRO A 145 -30.41 2.03 23.61
C PRO A 145 -31.44 1.21 22.80
N ALA A 146 -32.44 0.68 23.51
CA ALA A 146 -33.46 -0.22 23.02
C ALA A 146 -34.41 0.40 21.98
N ALA A 147 -34.65 -0.36 20.90
CA ALA A 147 -35.70 -0.11 19.92
C ALA A 147 -37.10 -0.22 20.55
N THR A 148 -37.93 0.80 20.34
CA THR A 148 -39.38 0.72 20.54
C THR A 148 -40.05 0.71 19.17
N THR A 149 -40.80 -0.34 18.89
CA THR A 149 -41.55 -0.55 17.64
C THR A 149 -42.78 0.35 17.57
N THR A 150 -42.85 1.21 16.55
CA THR A 150 -44.10 1.77 16.05
C THR A 150 -44.07 1.81 14.54
N ALA A 151 -45.02 1.09 13.92
CA ALA A 151 -45.23 1.07 12.48
C ALA A 151 -45.77 2.42 11.99
N SER A 152 -45.21 2.95 10.90
CA SER A 152 -45.89 3.87 9.99
C SER A 152 -45.18 3.91 8.62
N SER A 153 -45.97 3.60 7.59
CA SER A 153 -45.98 4.09 6.20
C SER A 153 -44.68 4.56 5.54
N SER A 154 -44.39 3.88 4.43
CA SER A 154 -43.65 4.32 3.25
C SER A 154 -43.67 5.83 2.99
N ASP A 155 -42.49 6.45 2.95
CA ASP A 155 -42.22 7.60 2.11
C ASP A 155 -40.79 7.48 1.57
N GLY A 156 -40.62 7.75 0.28
CA GLY A 156 -39.37 7.55 -0.45
C GLY A 156 -38.28 8.49 0.07
N SER A 157 -37.12 7.91 0.38
CA SER A 157 -35.91 8.69 0.59
C SER A 157 -35.41 9.17 -0.77
N SER A 158 -35.55 10.47 -1.02
CA SER A 158 -34.85 11.17 -2.08
C SER A 158 -33.35 10.98 -1.85
N GLY A 159 -32.61 10.54 -2.88
CA GLY A 159 -31.15 10.59 -2.88
C GLY A 159 -30.72 12.03 -2.65
N THR A 160 -29.86 12.24 -1.66
CA THR A 160 -29.19 13.53 -1.45
C THR A 160 -28.08 13.60 -2.47
N THR A 161 -28.32 14.28 -3.58
CA THR A 161 -27.24 14.73 -4.47
C THR A 161 -26.42 15.74 -3.67
N VAL A 162 -25.17 15.41 -3.35
CA VAL A 162 -24.21 16.39 -2.84
C VAL A 162 -24.09 17.47 -3.91
N THR A 163 -24.48 18.69 -3.58
CA THR A 163 -24.24 19.81 -4.47
C THR A 163 -22.79 20.21 -4.25
N ILE A 164 -21.88 19.71 -5.11
CA ILE A 164 -20.48 20.11 -5.11
C ILE A 164 -20.46 21.61 -5.47
N THR A 165 -20.26 22.45 -4.46
CA THR A 165 -19.84 23.84 -4.66
C THR A 165 -18.39 23.87 -4.24
N SER A 166 -17.46 23.62 -5.16
CA SER A 166 -16.03 23.65 -4.84
C SER A 166 -15.58 25.11 -4.72
N ASP A 167 -14.92 25.41 -3.60
CA ASP A 167 -14.08 26.61 -3.45
C ASP A 167 -12.70 26.38 -4.10
N ALA A 168 -12.54 25.27 -4.85
CA ALA A 168 -11.33 24.87 -5.54
C ALA A 168 -10.85 25.92 -6.54
N VAL A 169 -9.53 26.00 -6.70
CA VAL A 169 -8.87 26.98 -7.53
C VAL A 169 -7.95 26.25 -8.51
N GLU A 170 -8.41 26.10 -9.75
CA GLU A 170 -7.62 25.41 -10.77
C GLU A 170 -6.24 26.07 -10.98
N GLY A 171 -5.20 25.27 -10.81
CA GLY A 171 -3.81 25.56 -11.14
C GLY A 171 -3.00 26.22 -10.04
N ASP A 172 -3.44 26.21 -8.78
CA ASP A 172 -2.66 26.71 -7.63
C ASP A 172 -2.01 25.60 -6.78
N ASP A 173 -2.29 24.33 -7.07
CA ASP A 173 -1.83 23.19 -6.28
C ASP A 173 -0.68 22.38 -6.92
N TRP A 174 -0.02 22.95 -7.92
CA TRP A 174 1.12 22.29 -8.56
C TRP A 174 2.32 22.12 -7.61
N LEU A 175 3.06 21.04 -7.82
CA LEU A 175 4.21 20.66 -7.01
C LEU A 175 5.51 20.70 -7.84
N THR A 176 6.64 20.71 -7.14
CA THR A 176 7.98 20.60 -7.74
C THR A 176 8.93 19.98 -6.72
N THR A 177 10.17 19.69 -7.10
CA THR A 177 11.15 19.08 -6.23
C THR A 177 12.39 19.96 -6.07
N ASP A 178 13.00 19.92 -4.88
CA ASP A 178 14.28 20.56 -4.57
C ASP A 178 15.06 19.66 -3.60
N GLY A 179 16.19 19.11 -4.05
CA GLY A 179 16.93 18.09 -3.31
C GLY A 179 16.08 16.84 -3.04
N ASP A 180 15.97 16.44 -1.78
CA ASP A 180 15.15 15.33 -1.29
C ASP A 180 13.69 15.74 -1.00
N LYS A 181 13.27 16.98 -1.30
CA LYS A 181 11.97 17.52 -0.89
C LYS A 181 11.01 17.72 -2.06
N ILE A 182 9.72 17.62 -1.75
CA ILE A 182 8.62 18.05 -2.63
C ILE A 182 8.09 19.37 -2.06
N LEU A 183 7.90 20.37 -2.92
CA LEU A 183 7.49 21.72 -2.58
C LEU A 183 6.21 22.11 -3.32
N ASP A 184 5.39 22.95 -2.69
CA ASP A 184 4.29 23.66 -3.34
C ASP A 184 4.79 24.84 -4.21
N MET A 185 3.87 25.51 -4.90
CA MET A 185 4.16 26.70 -5.72
C MET A 185 4.73 27.90 -4.93
N ASN A 186 4.58 27.91 -3.60
CA ASN A 186 5.07 28.93 -2.69
C ASN A 186 6.46 28.58 -2.08
N GLY A 187 6.98 27.39 -2.36
CA GLY A 187 8.23 26.86 -1.80
C GLY A 187 8.08 26.27 -0.39
N THR A 188 6.86 25.89 0.01
CA THR A 188 6.58 25.16 1.25
C THR A 188 6.82 23.67 1.01
N GLU A 189 7.59 23.03 1.88
CA GLU A 189 7.71 21.55 1.87
C GLU A 189 6.36 20.92 2.18
N VAL A 190 5.98 19.94 1.35
CA VAL A 190 4.76 19.15 1.51
C VAL A 190 5.09 17.70 1.85
N TRP A 191 4.17 17.02 2.52
CA TRP A 191 4.28 15.60 2.80
C TRP A 191 3.11 14.83 2.17
N LEU A 192 3.41 14.04 1.15
CA LEU A 192 2.43 13.21 0.46
C LEU A 192 2.24 11.93 1.29
N THR A 193 1.08 11.84 1.95
CA THR A 193 0.71 10.70 2.81
C THR A 193 -0.63 10.15 2.32
N GLY A 194 -0.56 9.11 1.50
CA GLY A 194 -1.68 8.61 0.72
C GLY A 194 -2.01 7.14 0.90
N CYS A 195 -2.96 6.67 0.10
CA CYS A 195 -3.30 5.26 -0.04
C CYS A 195 -3.55 4.90 -1.51
N ASN A 196 -3.50 3.61 -1.81
CA ASN A 196 -3.81 3.05 -3.11
C ASN A 196 -5.28 2.62 -3.18
N TRP A 197 -6.00 2.96 -4.25
CA TRP A 197 -7.29 2.32 -4.56
C TRP A 197 -7.28 1.74 -5.97
N PHE A 198 -7.08 0.43 -6.09
CA PHE A 198 -7.01 -0.24 -7.39
C PHE A 198 -8.39 -0.61 -7.94
N GLY A 199 -8.46 -0.89 -9.25
CA GLY A 199 -9.67 -1.34 -9.94
C GLY A 199 -9.75 -0.91 -11.40
N TYR A 200 -9.22 0.28 -11.74
CA TYR A 200 -9.20 0.76 -13.13
C TYR A 200 -8.23 -0.03 -14.01
N ASN A 201 -7.19 -0.62 -13.43
CA ASN A 201 -6.31 -1.58 -14.10
C ASN A 201 -6.92 -2.97 -14.27
N THR A 202 -7.98 -3.28 -13.53
CA THR A 202 -8.66 -4.58 -13.54
C THR A 202 -9.86 -4.56 -14.50
N GLY A 203 -10.53 -5.71 -14.66
CA GLY A 203 -11.75 -5.81 -15.46
C GLY A 203 -13.00 -5.11 -14.89
N SER A 204 -12.91 -4.46 -13.73
CA SER A 204 -14.03 -3.70 -13.14
C SER A 204 -14.31 -2.38 -13.88
N ASN A 205 -13.32 -1.84 -14.60
CA ASN A 205 -13.38 -0.56 -15.32
C ASN A 205 -13.79 0.65 -14.45
N LEU A 206 -13.69 0.49 -13.13
CA LEU A 206 -13.65 1.51 -12.08
C LEU A 206 -13.01 0.87 -10.84
N PHE A 207 -12.74 1.66 -9.81
CA PHE A 207 -12.37 1.17 -8.48
C PHE A 207 -13.09 -0.09 -8.03
N ASP A 208 -12.32 -1.07 -7.57
CA ASP A 208 -12.86 -2.28 -6.96
C ASP A 208 -13.58 -1.92 -5.65
N GLY A 209 -14.72 -2.56 -5.38
CA GLY A 209 -15.51 -2.34 -4.18
C GLY A 209 -16.77 -1.49 -4.35
N VAL A 210 -16.91 -0.72 -5.44
CA VAL A 210 -18.10 0.13 -5.68
C VAL A 210 -19.37 -0.71 -5.97
N TRP A 211 -19.22 -2.03 -6.18
CA TRP A 211 -20.34 -2.98 -6.11
C TRP A 211 -20.90 -3.16 -4.68
N ALA A 212 -20.16 -2.75 -3.65
CA ALA A 212 -20.50 -2.89 -2.25
C ALA A 212 -20.63 -1.54 -1.51
N CYS A 213 -19.94 -0.49 -1.95
CA CYS A 213 -19.99 0.84 -1.33
C CYS A 213 -20.53 1.94 -2.25
N ASP A 214 -20.73 3.13 -1.68
CA ASP A 214 -20.99 4.37 -2.42
C ASP A 214 -19.67 5.06 -2.75
N LEU A 215 -19.45 5.42 -4.01
CA LEU A 215 -18.19 5.97 -4.52
C LEU A 215 -17.84 7.30 -3.85
N ASP A 216 -18.77 8.26 -3.88
CA ASP A 216 -18.55 9.59 -3.31
C ASP A 216 -18.29 9.52 -1.81
N ALA A 217 -19.05 8.69 -1.08
CA ALA A 217 -18.86 8.50 0.35
C ALA A 217 -17.53 7.82 0.69
N ALA A 218 -17.06 6.87 -0.14
CA ALA A 218 -15.76 6.24 0.05
C ALA A 218 -14.62 7.23 -0.16
N LEU A 219 -14.65 8.04 -1.22
CA LEU A 219 -13.65 9.10 -1.47
C LEU A 219 -13.64 10.15 -0.35
N ALA A 220 -14.81 10.66 0.05
CA ALA A 220 -14.93 11.57 1.18
C ALA A 220 -14.40 10.93 2.47
N SER A 221 -14.68 9.64 2.69
CA SER A 221 -14.16 8.91 3.84
C SER A 221 -12.63 8.81 3.81
N ILE A 222 -11.99 8.60 2.66
CA ILE A 222 -10.53 8.59 2.54
C ILE A 222 -9.95 9.95 3.00
N ALA A 223 -10.55 11.05 2.55
CA ALA A 223 -10.15 12.40 2.98
C ALA A 223 -10.36 12.61 4.49
N ASP A 224 -11.51 12.20 5.02
CA ASP A 224 -11.83 12.30 6.45
C ASP A 224 -10.85 11.52 7.35
N HIS A 225 -10.18 10.50 6.79
CA HIS A 225 -9.14 9.70 7.45
C HIS A 225 -7.72 10.23 7.21
N GLY A 226 -7.58 11.38 6.54
CA GLY A 226 -6.32 12.12 6.48
C GLY A 226 -5.37 11.72 5.35
N PHE A 227 -5.85 10.95 4.38
CA PHE A 227 -5.06 10.63 3.19
C PHE A 227 -5.18 11.78 2.17
N ASN A 228 -4.08 12.49 1.92
CA ASN A 228 -4.06 13.66 1.04
C ASN A 228 -3.74 13.33 -0.42
N LEU A 229 -3.28 12.09 -0.68
CA LEU A 229 -2.97 11.57 -2.00
C LEU A 229 -3.68 10.22 -2.22
N LEU A 230 -4.29 10.05 -3.38
CA LEU A 230 -4.83 8.77 -3.84
C LEU A 230 -4.00 8.29 -5.05
N ARG A 231 -3.25 7.20 -4.88
CA ARG A 231 -2.61 6.49 -6.00
C ARG A 231 -3.67 5.60 -6.67
N VAL A 232 -3.88 5.80 -7.97
CA VAL A 232 -4.94 5.14 -8.74
C VAL A 232 -4.32 4.26 -9.81
N PRO A 233 -4.20 2.94 -9.55
CA PRO A 233 -3.85 1.94 -10.55
C PRO A 233 -4.80 1.89 -11.74
N MET A 234 -4.30 2.19 -12.94
CA MET A 234 -5.02 2.15 -14.23
C MET A 234 -4.25 1.32 -15.26
N SER A 235 -4.94 0.75 -16.24
CA SER A 235 -4.28 0.10 -17.38
C SER A 235 -4.12 1.08 -18.55
N ALA A 236 -3.00 0.99 -19.28
CA ALA A 236 -2.81 1.78 -20.50
C ALA A 236 -3.88 1.47 -21.56
N GLU A 237 -4.33 0.21 -21.65
CA GLU A 237 -5.42 -0.22 -22.51
C GLU A 237 -6.73 0.52 -22.23
N LEU A 238 -7.12 0.72 -20.96
CA LEU A 238 -8.33 1.46 -20.62
C LEU A 238 -8.23 2.92 -21.08
N LEU A 239 -7.07 3.54 -20.90
CA LEU A 239 -6.81 4.92 -21.36
C LEU A 239 -6.96 5.02 -22.88
N LEU A 240 -6.42 4.07 -23.64
CA LEU A 240 -6.57 4.05 -25.10
C LEU A 240 -8.01 3.76 -25.55
N GLN A 241 -8.75 2.91 -24.83
CA GLN A 241 -10.17 2.70 -25.09
C GLN A 241 -10.93 4.01 -24.93
N TRP A 242 -10.74 4.72 -23.82
CA TRP A 242 -11.34 6.04 -23.59
C TRP A 242 -10.98 7.06 -24.66
N LYS A 243 -9.70 7.14 -25.04
CA LYS A 243 -9.21 7.96 -26.15
C LYS A 243 -9.95 7.67 -27.46
N ASN A 244 -10.22 6.40 -27.73
CA ASN A 244 -10.87 5.93 -28.96
C ASN A 244 -12.40 6.00 -28.92
N GLY A 245 -12.99 6.49 -27.82
CA GLY A 245 -14.44 6.57 -27.64
C GLY A 245 -15.08 5.21 -27.33
N GLU A 246 -14.28 4.27 -26.82
CA GLU A 246 -14.71 2.97 -26.31
C GLU A 246 -14.78 3.07 -24.79
N TYR A 247 -15.97 2.86 -24.23
CA TYR A 247 -16.21 3.02 -22.80
C TYR A 247 -16.70 1.69 -22.23
N PRO A 248 -15.80 0.84 -21.70
CA PRO A 248 -16.20 -0.39 -21.02
C PRO A 248 -17.18 -0.11 -19.88
N GLU A 249 -18.06 -1.07 -19.62
CA GLU A 249 -19.04 -0.97 -18.54
C GLU A 249 -18.35 -0.99 -17.17
N ALA A 250 -18.59 0.05 -16.37
CA ALA A 250 -18.09 0.14 -15.00
C ALA A 250 -18.92 -0.73 -14.06
N ASN A 251 -18.25 -1.53 -13.23
CA ASN A 251 -18.88 -2.47 -12.31
C ASN A 251 -19.22 -1.82 -10.95
N TYR A 252 -20.44 -1.28 -10.82
CA TYR A 252 -20.91 -0.67 -9.58
C TYR A 252 -22.34 -1.09 -9.20
N ASN A 253 -22.70 -0.84 -7.95
CA ASN A 253 -24.05 -1.07 -7.46
C ASN A 253 -24.96 0.13 -7.74
N HIS A 254 -25.85 0.00 -8.72
CA HIS A 254 -26.82 1.04 -9.10
C HIS A 254 -27.77 1.48 -7.98
N ALA A 255 -27.96 0.68 -6.92
CA ALA A 255 -28.81 1.09 -5.80
C ALA A 255 -28.12 2.09 -4.87
N TYR A 256 -26.80 1.98 -4.73
CA TYR A 256 -25.98 2.90 -3.95
C TYR A 256 -25.54 4.08 -4.80
N ASN A 257 -25.15 3.82 -6.06
CA ASN A 257 -24.54 4.79 -6.96
C ASN A 257 -25.45 5.18 -8.12
N ALA A 258 -26.75 5.37 -7.88
CA ALA A 258 -27.73 5.69 -8.92
C ALA A 258 -27.44 7.00 -9.70
N TYR A 259 -26.60 7.87 -9.16
CA TYR A 259 -26.17 9.10 -9.83
C TYR A 259 -25.16 8.85 -10.95
N LEU A 260 -24.50 7.69 -10.96
CA LEU A 260 -23.63 7.25 -12.05
C LEU A 260 -24.44 6.69 -13.24
N ASP A 261 -25.76 6.45 -13.07
CA ASP A 261 -26.63 5.93 -14.12
C ASP A 261 -26.64 6.89 -15.32
N GLY A 262 -26.12 6.40 -16.45
CA GLY A 262 -26.04 7.16 -17.71
C GLY A 262 -24.70 7.84 -17.96
N MET A 263 -23.76 7.78 -17.02
CA MET A 263 -22.36 8.10 -17.25
C MET A 263 -21.65 6.90 -17.90
N ASN A 264 -20.74 7.16 -18.82
CA ASN A 264 -19.78 6.18 -19.31
C ASN A 264 -18.54 6.11 -18.38
N SER A 265 -17.66 5.10 -18.52
CA SER A 265 -16.53 4.92 -17.60
C SER A 265 -15.54 6.09 -17.54
N LEU A 266 -15.37 6.85 -18.63
CA LEU A 266 -14.57 8.07 -18.62
C LEU A 266 -15.28 9.22 -17.87
N GLU A 267 -16.60 9.37 -18.05
CA GLU A 267 -17.40 10.35 -17.29
C GLU A 267 -17.43 10.01 -15.80
N ILE A 268 -17.39 8.73 -15.43
CA ILE A 268 -17.25 8.29 -14.03
C ILE A 268 -15.86 8.68 -13.49
N TRP A 269 -14.80 8.51 -14.28
CA TRP A 269 -13.47 8.96 -13.89
C TRP A 269 -13.38 10.50 -13.74
N ASP A 270 -13.98 11.26 -14.67
CA ASP A 270 -14.10 12.72 -14.53
C ASP A 270 -14.82 13.09 -13.22
N HIS A 271 -15.90 12.39 -12.88
CA HIS A 271 -16.64 12.58 -11.61
C HIS A 271 -15.78 12.20 -10.38
N VAL A 272 -14.94 11.17 -10.45
CA VAL A 272 -13.99 10.83 -9.37
C VAL A 272 -13.06 12.02 -9.10
N LEU A 273 -12.52 12.66 -10.14
CA LEU A 273 -11.65 13.81 -9.98
C LEU A 273 -12.41 14.99 -9.35
N ASP A 274 -13.65 15.26 -9.77
CA ASP A 274 -14.49 16.30 -9.17
C ASP A 274 -14.73 16.05 -7.67
N VAL A 275 -14.92 14.79 -7.26
CA VAL A 275 -15.11 14.42 -5.85
C VAL A 275 -13.81 14.53 -5.07
N CYS A 276 -12.67 14.12 -5.63
CA CYS A 276 -11.36 14.29 -5.02
C CYS A 276 -11.04 15.78 -4.79
N GLU A 277 -11.23 16.63 -5.81
CA GLU A 277 -11.08 18.08 -5.74
C GLU A 277 -11.95 18.65 -4.60
N ALA A 278 -13.22 18.29 -4.56
CA ALA A 278 -14.17 18.78 -3.55
C ALA A 278 -13.84 18.35 -2.12
N ASN A 279 -12.97 17.37 -1.92
CA ASN A 279 -12.52 16.88 -0.63
C ASN A 279 -11.02 17.16 -0.36
N GLY A 280 -10.34 17.93 -1.21
CA GLY A 280 -8.93 18.28 -1.05
C GLY A 280 -7.96 17.09 -1.22
N ILE A 281 -8.39 16.02 -1.88
CA ILE A 281 -7.54 14.87 -2.25
C ILE A 281 -6.84 15.17 -3.57
N LYS A 282 -5.52 14.97 -3.62
CA LYS A 282 -4.78 14.93 -4.88
C LYS A 282 -4.65 13.49 -5.39
N VAL A 283 -4.47 13.34 -6.68
CA VAL A 283 -4.46 12.06 -7.38
C VAL A 283 -3.12 11.85 -8.06
N MET A 284 -2.61 10.63 -7.94
CA MET A 284 -1.51 10.12 -8.74
C MET A 284 -2.05 9.01 -9.65
N VAL A 285 -1.95 9.22 -10.96
CA VAL A 285 -2.30 8.18 -11.94
C VAL A 285 -1.13 7.22 -12.05
N ASP A 286 -1.38 5.93 -11.84
CA ASP A 286 -0.39 4.87 -11.97
C ASP A 286 -0.74 3.99 -13.17
N ILE A 287 0.19 3.86 -14.12
CA ILE A 287 0.06 2.86 -15.19
C ILE A 287 0.44 1.49 -14.64
N HIS A 288 -0.53 0.86 -14.02
CA HIS A 288 -0.34 -0.37 -13.27
C HIS A 288 -0.14 -1.60 -14.16
N SER A 289 -0.65 -1.55 -15.38
CA SER A 289 -0.50 -2.60 -16.38
C SER A 289 -0.69 -2.08 -17.80
N ALA A 290 -0.06 -2.76 -18.77
CA ALA A 290 -0.33 -2.47 -20.19
C ALA A 290 -1.78 -2.84 -20.55
N ASN A 291 -2.18 -4.08 -20.25
CA ASN A 291 -3.52 -4.60 -20.51
C ASN A 291 -4.44 -4.44 -19.29
N THR A 292 -5.74 -4.29 -19.54
CA THR A 292 -6.79 -4.33 -18.51
C THR A 292 -7.01 -5.78 -18.07
N ASP A 293 -6.34 -6.19 -17.00
CA ASP A 293 -6.37 -7.54 -16.46
C ASP A 293 -6.08 -7.50 -14.96
N ALA A 294 -6.83 -8.26 -14.16
CA ALA A 294 -6.56 -8.41 -12.73
C ALA A 294 -5.12 -8.87 -12.45
N MET A 295 -4.52 -9.67 -13.34
CA MET A 295 -3.14 -10.14 -13.26
C MET A 295 -2.19 -9.37 -14.21
N GLY A 296 -2.63 -8.23 -14.76
CA GLY A 296 -1.85 -7.46 -15.73
C GLY A 296 -0.51 -6.95 -15.19
N HIS A 297 -0.42 -6.71 -13.88
CA HIS A 297 0.80 -6.31 -13.18
C HIS A 297 1.92 -7.35 -13.26
N MET A 298 1.61 -8.62 -13.58
CA MET A 298 2.60 -9.69 -13.77
C MET A 298 3.48 -9.49 -15.01
N ALA A 299 3.16 -8.52 -15.89
CA ALA A 299 3.99 -8.18 -17.02
C ALA A 299 5.24 -7.40 -16.55
N PRO A 300 6.47 -7.90 -16.81
CA PRO A 300 7.70 -7.24 -16.35
C PRO A 300 7.95 -5.88 -16.99
N LEU A 301 7.41 -5.65 -18.18
CA LEU A 301 7.66 -4.49 -19.02
C LEU A 301 6.37 -3.69 -19.25
N TRP A 302 6.50 -2.46 -19.75
CA TRP A 302 5.38 -1.54 -20.06
C TRP A 302 4.64 -1.92 -21.35
N TYR A 303 4.99 -3.05 -21.95
CA TYR A 303 4.39 -3.61 -23.15
C TYR A 303 4.28 -5.13 -23.01
N THR A 304 3.43 -5.73 -23.85
CA THR A 304 3.22 -7.17 -23.95
C THR A 304 3.25 -7.60 -25.41
N SER A 305 2.97 -8.88 -25.70
CA SER A 305 2.82 -9.35 -27.07
C SER A 305 1.62 -8.75 -27.81
N ASP A 306 0.60 -8.32 -27.06
CA ASP A 306 -0.68 -7.82 -27.59
C ASP A 306 -0.87 -6.32 -27.33
N PHE A 307 0.12 -5.66 -26.72
CA PHE A 307 0.12 -4.22 -26.43
C PHE A 307 1.53 -3.66 -26.60
N SER A 308 1.72 -2.69 -27.50
CA SER A 308 3.03 -2.18 -27.87
C SER A 308 3.52 -1.03 -26.98
N GLU A 309 4.82 -0.77 -27.00
CA GLU A 309 5.41 0.41 -26.34
C GLU A 309 4.86 1.73 -26.91
N GLU A 310 4.61 1.79 -28.22
CA GLU A 310 4.01 2.98 -28.86
C GLU A 310 2.61 3.26 -28.29
N GLU A 311 1.80 2.21 -28.08
CA GLU A 311 0.49 2.31 -27.44
C GLU A 311 0.59 2.76 -25.98
N TYR A 312 1.60 2.29 -25.24
CA TYR A 312 1.87 2.73 -23.87
C TYR A 312 2.19 4.23 -23.82
N PHE A 313 3.06 4.72 -24.69
CA PHE A 313 3.37 6.14 -24.79
C PHE A 313 2.17 6.97 -25.26
N GLU A 314 1.36 6.45 -26.18
CA GLU A 314 0.13 7.11 -26.64
C GLU A 314 -0.92 7.24 -25.52
N ALA A 315 -0.99 6.25 -24.62
CA ALA A 315 -1.86 6.30 -23.44
C ALA A 315 -1.45 7.43 -22.48
N LEU A 316 -0.14 7.54 -22.19
CA LEU A 316 0.45 8.58 -21.35
C LEU A 316 0.31 9.98 -21.96
N ASP A 317 0.54 10.12 -23.26
CA ASP A 317 0.32 11.37 -24.00
C ASP A 317 -1.13 11.83 -23.84
N TRP A 318 -2.08 10.93 -24.09
CA TRP A 318 -3.50 11.27 -24.01
C TRP A 318 -3.97 11.66 -22.62
N ILE A 319 -3.62 10.90 -21.58
CA ILE A 319 -4.08 11.19 -20.22
C ILE A 319 -3.47 12.50 -19.70
N SER A 320 -2.18 12.75 -20.02
CA SER A 320 -1.51 13.99 -19.63
C SER A 320 -2.02 15.21 -20.39
N GLU A 321 -2.32 15.10 -21.70
CA GLU A 321 -2.93 16.19 -22.47
C GLU A 321 -4.34 16.52 -21.98
N ARG A 322 -5.18 15.48 -21.74
CA ARG A 322 -6.58 15.65 -21.35
C ARG A 322 -6.73 16.40 -20.02
N TYR A 323 -5.87 16.09 -19.05
CA TYR A 323 -5.94 16.63 -17.69
C TYR A 323 -4.83 17.65 -17.39
N ALA A 324 -4.15 18.20 -18.39
CA ALA A 324 -3.00 19.09 -18.21
C ALA A 324 -3.24 20.32 -17.32
N ASN A 325 -4.49 20.78 -17.20
CA ASN A 325 -4.85 21.93 -16.35
C ASN A 325 -5.56 21.52 -15.04
N ASN A 326 -5.90 20.24 -14.86
CA ASN A 326 -6.55 19.76 -13.65
C ASN A 326 -5.50 19.38 -12.61
N ASP A 327 -5.24 20.28 -11.67
CA ASP A 327 -4.31 20.10 -10.55
C ASP A 327 -4.88 19.27 -9.39
N THR A 328 -5.99 18.55 -9.62
CA THR A 328 -6.32 17.37 -8.82
C THR A 328 -5.34 16.24 -9.15
N ILE A 329 -4.91 16.09 -10.41
CA ILE A 329 -3.86 15.14 -10.78
C ILE A 329 -2.51 15.85 -10.69
N VAL A 330 -1.72 15.51 -9.68
CA VAL A 330 -0.42 16.17 -9.40
C VAL A 330 0.79 15.32 -9.82
N ALA A 331 0.57 14.02 -10.07
CA ALA A 331 1.64 13.08 -10.34
C ALA A 331 1.22 11.97 -11.31
N TYR A 332 2.19 11.48 -12.08
CA TYR A 332 2.06 10.29 -12.92
C TYR A 332 3.15 9.29 -12.55
N ASP A 333 2.73 8.12 -12.07
CA ASP A 333 3.55 6.95 -11.85
C ASP A 333 3.61 6.13 -13.14
N LEU A 334 4.82 6.10 -13.72
CA LEU A 334 4.99 5.81 -15.14
C LEU A 334 4.64 4.36 -15.48
N LYS A 335 5.05 3.41 -14.63
CA LYS A 335 4.75 1.99 -14.79
C LYS A 335 4.93 1.31 -13.44
N ASN A 336 3.88 0.62 -12.98
CA ASN A 336 3.98 -0.21 -11.79
C ASN A 336 5.00 -1.34 -11.97
N GLU A 337 5.93 -1.42 -11.04
CA GLU A 337 6.82 -2.53 -10.79
C GLU A 337 7.51 -3.09 -12.06
N PRO A 338 8.38 -2.34 -12.75
CA PRO A 338 9.31 -2.95 -13.71
C PRO A 338 10.09 -4.09 -13.04
N HIS A 339 10.09 -5.28 -13.65
CA HIS A 339 10.64 -6.47 -12.97
C HIS A 339 11.14 -7.56 -13.92
N GLY A 340 11.43 -8.73 -13.36
CA GLY A 340 11.93 -9.92 -14.05
C GLY A 340 13.33 -10.28 -13.57
N LYS A 341 13.59 -11.59 -13.48
CA LYS A 341 14.89 -12.14 -13.08
C LYS A 341 15.81 -12.29 -14.28
N ALA A 342 17.11 -12.36 -14.02
CA ALA A 342 18.11 -12.56 -15.07
C ALA A 342 17.96 -13.92 -15.76
N SER A 343 17.44 -14.92 -15.05
CA SER A 343 17.12 -16.24 -15.59
C SER A 343 15.84 -16.29 -16.45
N GLU A 344 15.02 -15.23 -16.41
CA GLU A 344 13.76 -15.11 -17.15
C GLU A 344 13.99 -14.42 -18.51
N ALA A 345 13.15 -14.78 -19.49
CA ALA A 345 13.32 -14.32 -20.86
C ALA A 345 12.99 -12.82 -21.03
N GLU A 346 12.01 -12.34 -20.27
CA GLU A 346 11.59 -10.94 -20.23
C GLU A 346 11.92 -10.40 -18.84
N HIS A 347 12.68 -9.32 -18.79
CA HIS A 347 13.01 -8.60 -17.57
C HIS A 347 13.39 -7.17 -17.90
N ALA A 348 13.06 -6.23 -17.02
CA ALA A 348 13.47 -4.83 -17.14
C ALA A 348 14.95 -4.67 -16.78
N ILE A 349 15.64 -3.79 -17.51
CA ILE A 349 17.02 -3.39 -17.23
C ILE A 349 17.12 -1.88 -17.02
N TRP A 350 18.25 -1.39 -16.50
CA TRP A 350 18.48 0.04 -16.29
C TRP A 350 19.95 0.40 -16.48
N ASN A 351 20.27 1.03 -17.60
CA ASN A 351 21.60 1.55 -17.97
C ASN A 351 21.46 2.59 -19.12
N ASP A 352 22.55 2.97 -19.78
CA ASP A 352 22.55 3.90 -20.93
C ASP A 352 22.39 3.22 -22.32
N SER A 353 21.88 1.99 -22.40
CA SER A 353 21.56 1.36 -23.70
C SER A 353 20.21 1.82 -24.24
N ASP A 354 19.97 1.60 -25.53
CA ASP A 354 18.66 1.79 -26.17
C ASP A 354 17.94 0.44 -26.33
N ASP A 355 18.16 -0.52 -25.42
CA ASP A 355 17.51 -1.83 -25.52
C ASP A 355 16.00 -1.71 -25.22
N ASP A 356 15.18 -2.47 -25.95
CA ASP A 356 13.71 -2.39 -25.86
C ASP A 356 13.16 -2.62 -24.44
N ASN A 357 13.90 -3.31 -23.56
CA ASN A 357 13.53 -3.58 -22.17
C ASN A 357 14.22 -2.64 -21.15
N ASN A 358 14.84 -1.55 -21.60
CA ASN A 358 15.50 -0.59 -20.72
C ASN A 358 14.52 0.42 -20.11
N TRP A 359 14.24 0.25 -18.82
CA TRP A 359 13.31 1.08 -18.08
C TRP A 359 13.74 2.55 -18.02
N LYS A 360 15.05 2.84 -17.93
CA LYS A 360 15.54 4.23 -17.93
C LYS A 360 15.11 4.97 -19.20
N ALA A 361 15.35 4.36 -20.36
CA ALA A 361 15.04 4.96 -21.65
C ALA A 361 13.53 5.16 -21.84
N ALA A 362 12.73 4.18 -21.42
CA ALA A 362 11.27 4.29 -21.45
C ALA A 362 10.75 5.35 -20.47
N ALA A 363 11.28 5.42 -19.25
CA ALA A 363 10.91 6.42 -18.25
C ALA A 363 11.27 7.84 -18.69
N GLU A 364 12.45 8.05 -19.30
CA GLU A 364 12.85 9.34 -19.87
C GLU A 364 11.94 9.76 -21.03
N THR A 365 11.51 8.81 -21.85
CA THR A 365 10.59 9.07 -22.97
C THR A 365 9.19 9.41 -22.45
N ALA A 366 8.64 8.55 -21.59
CA ALA A 366 7.33 8.71 -20.96
C ALA A 366 7.23 10.02 -20.17
N GLY A 367 8.21 10.30 -19.30
CA GLY A 367 8.25 11.53 -18.52
C GLY A 367 8.32 12.78 -19.40
N ASN A 368 9.10 12.77 -20.49
CA ASN A 368 9.13 13.91 -21.42
C ASN A 368 7.83 14.11 -22.18
N ILE A 369 7.11 13.04 -22.55
CA ILE A 369 5.77 13.13 -23.15
C ILE A 369 4.83 13.86 -22.19
N ILE A 370 4.80 13.44 -20.92
CA ILE A 370 3.95 14.06 -19.90
C ILE A 370 4.35 15.52 -19.69
N LEU A 371 5.65 15.82 -19.56
CA LEU A 371 6.17 17.18 -19.33
C LEU A 371 6.06 18.11 -20.56
N ASP A 372 5.81 17.56 -21.75
CA ASP A 372 5.45 18.36 -22.94
C ASP A 372 4.00 18.86 -22.85
N ASN A 373 3.11 18.07 -22.23
CA ASN A 373 1.70 18.39 -22.04
C ASN A 373 1.43 19.16 -20.74
N ASN A 374 2.00 18.71 -19.63
CA ASN A 374 1.90 19.30 -18.29
C ASN A 374 3.30 19.44 -17.65
N PRO A 375 3.93 20.63 -17.74
CA PRO A 375 5.28 20.84 -17.20
C PRO A 375 5.33 20.90 -15.66
N ASN A 376 4.17 20.86 -14.99
CA ASN A 376 4.05 20.96 -13.54
C ASN A 376 3.74 19.61 -12.87
N ALA A 377 3.58 18.54 -13.65
CA ALA A 377 3.30 17.22 -13.10
C ALA A 377 4.58 16.60 -12.53
N LEU A 378 4.49 16.05 -11.31
CA LEU A 378 5.53 15.17 -10.78
C LEU A 378 5.59 13.89 -11.63
N ILE A 379 6.79 13.50 -12.00
CA ILE A 379 7.05 12.25 -12.70
C ILE A 379 7.61 11.27 -11.69
N VAL A 380 6.83 10.23 -11.43
CA VAL A 380 7.11 9.22 -10.41
C VAL A 380 7.70 7.99 -11.10
N ILE A 381 8.93 7.63 -10.73
CA ILE A 381 9.73 6.59 -11.38
C ILE A 381 10.06 5.50 -10.37
N GLU A 382 9.44 4.33 -10.53
CA GLU A 382 9.79 3.14 -9.76
C GLU A 382 11.14 2.55 -10.17
N GLY A 383 11.68 1.65 -9.34
CA GLY A 383 12.87 0.86 -9.62
C GLY A 383 12.63 -0.32 -10.56
N ILE A 384 13.63 -1.19 -10.68
CA ILE A 384 13.52 -2.50 -11.34
C ILE A 384 13.63 -3.63 -10.29
N GLN A 385 13.56 -4.90 -10.69
CA GLN A 385 13.79 -6.02 -9.75
C GLN A 385 15.28 -6.28 -9.48
N ILE A 386 16.11 -6.31 -10.53
CA ILE A 386 17.51 -6.76 -10.47
C ILE A 386 18.48 -5.64 -10.80
N TYR A 387 19.61 -5.56 -10.10
CA TYR A 387 20.72 -4.69 -10.49
C TYR A 387 22.05 -5.45 -10.41
N PRO A 388 22.95 -5.39 -11.41
CA PRO A 388 24.19 -6.14 -11.39
C PRO A 388 25.05 -5.85 -10.17
N ILE A 389 25.65 -6.89 -9.58
CA ILE A 389 26.60 -6.72 -8.45
C ILE A 389 27.91 -6.06 -8.93
N ASP A 390 28.33 -6.36 -10.17
CA ASP A 390 29.47 -5.72 -10.83
C ASP A 390 29.04 -5.20 -12.21
N PRO A 391 28.41 -4.00 -12.29
CA PRO A 391 27.89 -3.47 -13.55
C PRO A 391 28.97 -3.21 -14.60
N GLN A 392 30.25 -3.12 -14.20
CA GLN A 392 31.37 -2.93 -15.12
C GLN A 392 31.68 -4.18 -15.94
N THR A 393 31.41 -5.37 -15.39
CA THR A 393 31.66 -6.65 -16.06
C THR A 393 30.39 -7.40 -16.44
N ASN A 394 29.26 -7.05 -15.81
CA ASN A 394 27.94 -7.57 -16.07
C ASN A 394 26.94 -6.42 -16.27
N ASN A 395 26.88 -5.85 -17.47
CA ASN A 395 25.83 -4.87 -17.80
C ASN A 395 24.55 -5.58 -18.25
N PHE A 396 23.90 -6.31 -17.34
CA PHE A 396 22.71 -7.13 -17.60
C PHE A 396 22.91 -8.25 -18.64
N THR A 397 24.13 -8.78 -18.73
CA THR A 397 24.48 -9.82 -19.72
C THR A 397 24.46 -11.24 -19.16
N SER A 398 24.54 -11.39 -17.83
CA SER A 398 24.48 -12.68 -17.17
C SER A 398 23.03 -13.15 -17.04
N THR A 399 22.80 -14.45 -17.23
CA THR A 399 21.51 -15.09 -16.95
C THR A 399 21.48 -15.80 -15.60
N ASN A 400 22.49 -15.57 -14.75
CA ASN A 400 22.57 -16.14 -13.41
C ASN A 400 22.07 -15.12 -12.39
N ASP A 401 21.00 -15.45 -11.68
CA ASP A 401 20.38 -14.54 -10.69
C ASP A 401 21.34 -14.16 -9.55
N GLU A 402 22.33 -15.00 -9.23
CA GLU A 402 23.34 -14.71 -8.19
C GLU A 402 24.32 -13.57 -8.57
N ASP A 403 24.36 -13.16 -9.84
CA ASP A 403 25.21 -12.05 -10.30
C ASP A 403 24.53 -10.68 -10.12
N TYR A 404 23.34 -10.64 -9.50
CA TYR A 404 22.51 -9.46 -9.33
C TYR A 404 22.07 -9.29 -7.87
N TYR A 405 21.96 -8.04 -7.44
CA TYR A 405 21.12 -7.66 -6.32
C TYR A 405 19.66 -7.84 -6.74
N ASN A 406 19.02 -8.90 -6.26
CA ASN A 406 17.59 -9.15 -6.48
C ASN A 406 16.77 -8.48 -5.36
N SER A 407 15.70 -7.78 -5.72
CA SER A 407 14.89 -6.97 -4.81
C SER A 407 13.38 -7.23 -5.00
N TRP A 408 12.55 -6.41 -4.35
CA TRP A 408 11.14 -6.27 -4.73
C TRP A 408 11.04 -5.79 -6.17
N TRP A 409 9.94 -6.16 -6.84
CA TRP A 409 9.57 -5.55 -8.09
C TRP A 409 9.35 -4.04 -7.85
N GLY A 410 9.82 -3.17 -8.76
CA GLY A 410 9.81 -1.72 -8.51
C GLY A 410 10.74 -1.21 -7.38
N GLY A 411 11.37 -2.10 -6.60
CA GLY A 411 12.08 -1.74 -5.36
C GLY A 411 13.60 -1.54 -5.48
N ASN A 412 14.21 -1.75 -6.65
CA ASN A 412 15.66 -1.60 -6.83
C ASN A 412 16.00 -0.32 -7.59
N LEU A 413 16.39 0.72 -6.84
CA LEU A 413 16.82 2.03 -7.36
C LEU A 413 18.35 2.21 -7.28
N ARG A 414 19.13 1.11 -7.16
CA ARG A 414 20.61 1.15 -7.20
C ARG A 414 21.15 1.80 -8.46
N ALA A 415 20.45 1.63 -9.57
CA ALA A 415 20.86 2.17 -10.87
C ALA A 415 20.88 3.70 -10.90
N VAL A 416 20.13 4.40 -10.04
CA VAL A 416 20.07 5.88 -10.00
C VAL A 416 21.44 6.50 -9.68
N ALA A 417 22.28 5.83 -8.88
CA ALA A 417 23.61 6.31 -8.54
C ALA A 417 24.54 6.43 -9.75
N ASP A 418 24.38 5.52 -10.71
CA ASP A 418 25.23 5.43 -11.91
C ASP A 418 24.54 6.04 -13.15
N TYR A 419 23.22 5.91 -13.23
CA TYR A 419 22.38 6.24 -14.39
C TYR A 419 21.08 6.97 -13.95
N PRO A 420 21.18 8.17 -13.35
CA PRO A 420 20.00 8.93 -12.95
C PRO A 420 19.14 9.29 -14.17
N ILE A 421 17.82 9.41 -13.96
CA ILE A 421 16.89 9.96 -14.95
C ILE A 421 17.28 11.40 -15.28
N ASP A 422 17.30 11.75 -16.57
CA ASP A 422 17.51 13.11 -17.06
C ASP A 422 16.50 13.46 -18.16
N PHE A 423 15.58 14.38 -17.85
CA PHE A 423 14.63 14.95 -18.81
C PHE A 423 15.22 16.11 -19.63
N GLY A 424 16.55 16.30 -19.59
CA GLY A 424 17.30 17.18 -20.48
C GLY A 424 17.36 18.65 -20.05
N SER A 425 16.78 19.00 -18.89
CA SER A 425 16.91 20.34 -18.30
C SER A 425 16.69 20.32 -16.79
N PRO A 426 17.34 21.21 -16.01
CA PRO A 426 17.11 21.33 -14.57
C PRO A 426 15.64 21.57 -14.22
N GLU A 427 14.91 22.36 -15.02
CA GLU A 427 13.51 22.68 -14.78
C GLU A 427 12.61 21.44 -14.91
N ARG A 428 12.89 20.54 -15.86
CA ARG A 428 12.18 19.27 -15.98
C ARG A 428 12.61 18.26 -14.91
N ASN A 429 13.90 18.25 -14.57
CA ASN A 429 14.41 17.34 -13.54
C ASN A 429 13.90 17.70 -12.14
N ALA A 430 13.47 18.94 -11.92
CA ALA A 430 12.74 19.38 -10.73
C ALA A 430 11.29 18.85 -10.65
N GLN A 431 10.96 17.83 -11.44
CA GLN A 431 9.72 17.06 -11.36
C GLN A 431 9.96 15.58 -11.04
N ILE A 432 11.23 15.15 -10.89
CA ILE A 432 11.57 13.74 -10.61
C ILE A 432 11.25 13.39 -9.17
N VAL A 433 10.51 12.30 -8.98
CA VAL A 433 10.31 11.60 -7.70
C VAL A 433 10.62 10.12 -7.93
N TYR A 434 11.50 9.52 -7.12
CA TYR A 434 11.75 8.07 -7.20
C TYR A 434 10.84 7.31 -6.24
N SER A 435 10.30 6.18 -6.70
CA SER A 435 9.24 5.46 -5.99
C SER A 435 9.57 3.98 -5.74
N PRO A 436 10.27 3.64 -4.64
CA PRO A 436 10.47 2.24 -4.31
C PRO A 436 9.17 1.60 -3.81
N HIS A 437 8.94 0.35 -4.21
CA HIS A 437 8.00 -0.54 -3.52
C HIS A 437 8.74 -1.41 -2.51
N ASP A 438 8.16 -1.59 -1.34
CA ASP A 438 8.74 -2.44 -0.30
C ASP A 438 7.66 -3.10 0.55
N TYR A 439 7.85 -4.39 0.79
CA TYR A 439 6.90 -5.25 1.47
C TYR A 439 7.56 -6.09 2.57
N GLY A 440 6.71 -6.67 3.41
CA GLY A 440 7.14 -7.55 4.49
C GLY A 440 7.18 -9.03 4.08
N PRO A 441 7.61 -9.91 5.01
CA PRO A 441 7.75 -11.35 4.76
C PRO A 441 6.44 -12.08 4.43
N ALA A 442 5.27 -11.46 4.60
CA ALA A 442 4.00 -12.06 4.19
C ALA A 442 3.80 -12.08 2.67
N VAL A 443 4.40 -11.13 1.95
CA VAL A 443 4.35 -11.05 0.48
C VAL A 443 5.40 -11.98 -0.13
N TYR A 444 6.67 -11.84 0.30
CA TYR A 444 7.74 -12.76 -0.09
C TYR A 444 8.83 -12.85 0.98
N ALA A 445 9.33 -14.08 1.21
CA ALA A 445 10.41 -14.34 2.17
C ALA A 445 11.79 -14.00 1.57
N GLN A 446 12.07 -12.69 1.46
CA GLN A 446 13.34 -12.18 0.95
C GLN A 446 14.55 -12.61 1.80
N PRO A 447 15.76 -12.74 1.22
CA PRO A 447 16.94 -13.22 1.93
C PRO A 447 17.33 -12.40 3.17
N TRP A 448 17.06 -11.09 3.18
CA TRP A 448 17.35 -10.21 4.33
C TRP A 448 16.39 -10.41 5.51
N PHE A 449 15.35 -11.25 5.38
CA PHE A 449 14.53 -11.69 6.51
C PHE A 449 15.05 -13.00 7.15
N GLU A 450 15.96 -13.72 6.48
CA GLU A 450 16.43 -15.02 6.96
C GLU A 450 17.17 -14.92 8.30
N GLY A 451 16.77 -15.76 9.26
CA GLY A 451 17.36 -15.77 10.60
C GLY A 451 16.82 -14.68 11.55
N GLY A 452 15.82 -13.91 11.10
CA GLY A 452 15.23 -12.79 11.81
C GLY A 452 15.94 -11.47 11.47
N PHE A 453 15.20 -10.37 11.58
CA PHE A 453 15.65 -9.04 11.19
C PHE A 453 15.41 -8.01 12.30
N THR A 454 16.15 -6.90 12.25
CA THR A 454 15.93 -5.69 13.04
C THR A 454 15.87 -4.48 12.12
N TYR A 455 15.44 -3.34 12.64
CA TYR A 455 15.50 -2.07 11.90
C TYR A 455 16.90 -1.81 11.32
N GLU A 456 17.95 -2.03 12.13
CA GLU A 456 19.34 -1.84 11.70
C GLU A 456 19.77 -2.85 10.62
N SER A 457 19.35 -4.11 10.71
CA SER A 457 19.69 -5.08 9.66
C SER A 457 18.94 -4.78 8.37
N LEU A 458 17.68 -4.33 8.41
CA LEU A 458 16.95 -3.90 7.22
C LEU A 458 17.60 -2.69 6.56
N MET A 459 18.05 -1.73 7.37
CA MET A 459 18.82 -0.57 6.91
C MET A 459 20.12 -0.98 6.21
N ASP A 460 20.92 -1.83 6.86
CA ASP A 460 22.25 -2.25 6.38
C ASP A 460 22.18 -3.24 5.20
N ASP A 461 21.25 -4.19 5.24
CA ASP A 461 21.18 -5.30 4.28
C ASP A 461 20.34 -4.95 3.04
N TYR A 462 19.42 -3.98 3.13
CA TYR A 462 18.50 -3.67 2.04
C TYR A 462 18.25 -2.17 1.81
N TRP A 463 17.57 -1.47 2.73
CA TRP A 463 16.97 -0.16 2.47
C TRP A 463 17.96 0.90 2.00
N TYR A 464 19.10 1.04 2.68
CA TYR A 464 20.07 2.09 2.36
C TYR A 464 20.58 1.97 0.93
N ASP A 465 21.17 0.82 0.60
CA ASP A 465 21.77 0.60 -0.72
C ASP A 465 20.71 0.47 -1.82
N ALA A 466 19.48 0.07 -1.50
CA ALA A 466 18.44 -0.11 -2.51
C ALA A 466 17.83 1.19 -3.01
N TRP A 467 17.56 2.13 -2.11
CA TRP A 467 16.83 3.33 -2.46
C TRP A 467 17.00 4.48 -1.46
N LEU A 468 17.15 4.23 -0.15
CA LEU A 468 17.18 5.31 0.84
C LEU A 468 18.42 6.22 0.71
N TYR A 469 19.51 5.75 0.09
CA TYR A 469 20.65 6.61 -0.21
C TYR A 469 20.27 7.83 -1.06
N ILE A 470 19.21 7.75 -1.89
CA ILE A 470 18.74 8.84 -2.75
C ILE A 470 18.30 10.05 -1.91
N ASP A 471 17.53 9.80 -0.86
CA ASP A 471 17.13 10.80 0.14
C ASP A 471 18.36 11.29 0.93
N ALA A 472 19.19 10.36 1.42
CA ALA A 472 20.36 10.69 2.24
C ALA A 472 21.42 11.52 1.50
N THR A 473 21.47 11.47 0.16
CA THR A 473 22.37 12.27 -0.67
C THR A 473 21.69 13.47 -1.33
N GLU A 474 20.43 13.76 -0.98
CA GLU A 474 19.63 14.87 -1.54
C GLU A 474 19.55 14.80 -3.08
N THR A 475 19.49 13.59 -3.65
CA THR A 475 19.46 13.37 -5.11
C THR A 475 18.09 13.69 -5.70
N ALA A 476 17.03 13.25 -5.04
CA ALA A 476 15.63 13.45 -5.40
C ALA A 476 14.75 13.04 -4.20
N PRO A 477 13.50 13.54 -4.09
CA PRO A 477 12.57 13.02 -3.10
C PRO A 477 12.20 11.56 -3.37
N LEU A 478 11.93 10.85 -2.28
CA LEU A 478 11.36 9.50 -2.30
C LEU A 478 9.87 9.53 -1.98
N LEU A 479 9.10 8.71 -2.69
CA LEU A 479 7.72 8.35 -2.39
C LEU A 479 7.61 6.83 -2.37
N ILE A 480 7.41 6.20 -1.21
CA ILE A 480 7.21 4.75 -1.17
C ILE A 480 5.83 4.44 -1.77
N GLY A 481 5.80 4.05 -3.04
CA GLY A 481 4.56 3.88 -3.84
C GLY A 481 3.65 2.79 -3.30
N GLU A 482 4.25 1.74 -2.74
CA GLU A 482 3.52 0.69 -2.06
C GLU A 482 4.28 0.19 -0.84
N TRP A 483 3.57 0.17 0.28
CA TRP A 483 3.93 -0.56 1.48
C TRP A 483 2.65 -0.98 2.21
N GLY A 484 2.65 -2.18 2.79
CA GLY A 484 1.46 -2.68 3.48
C GLY A 484 1.54 -4.16 3.79
N GLY A 485 0.44 -4.69 4.33
CA GLY A 485 0.36 -6.12 4.67
C GLY A 485 -0.62 -6.44 5.79
N PHE A 486 -0.79 -7.74 6.03
CA PHE A 486 -1.48 -8.22 7.22
C PHE A 486 -0.68 -7.90 8.48
N MET A 487 -1.35 -7.35 9.50
CA MET A 487 -0.74 -6.97 10.78
C MET A 487 -0.54 -8.18 11.71
N THR A 488 0.25 -9.15 11.28
CA THR A 488 0.50 -10.38 12.05
C THR A 488 1.97 -10.79 12.04
N GLY A 489 2.43 -11.42 13.13
CA GLY A 489 3.74 -12.06 13.23
C GLY A 489 4.92 -11.16 12.83
N ASP A 490 5.85 -11.73 12.07
CA ASP A 490 7.02 -11.00 11.57
C ASP A 490 6.63 -9.89 10.59
N ASN A 491 5.50 -10.02 9.87
CA ASN A 491 5.03 -8.98 8.97
C ASN A 491 4.67 -7.69 9.71
N LEU A 492 3.98 -7.80 10.85
CA LEU A 492 3.73 -6.63 11.71
C LEU A 492 5.05 -6.00 12.21
N THR A 493 6.04 -6.82 12.55
CA THR A 493 7.36 -6.30 12.99
C THR A 493 8.05 -5.51 11.87
N TRP A 494 8.01 -6.01 10.64
CA TRP A 494 8.50 -5.29 9.48
C TRP A 494 7.70 -3.99 9.23
N MET A 495 6.36 -4.05 9.30
CA MET A 495 5.51 -2.87 9.13
C MET A 495 5.83 -1.80 10.19
N GLU A 496 6.02 -2.18 11.45
CA GLU A 496 6.42 -1.25 12.53
C GLU A 496 7.75 -0.57 12.22
N TYR A 497 8.72 -1.29 11.66
CA TYR A 497 10.00 -0.74 11.23
C TYR A 497 9.88 0.15 9.99
N MET A 498 9.07 -0.22 9.00
CA MET A 498 8.79 0.62 7.83
C MET A 498 8.12 1.93 8.25
N ARG A 499 7.11 1.86 9.12
CA ARG A 499 6.45 3.03 9.70
C ARG A 499 7.42 3.90 10.49
N GLN A 500 8.31 3.29 11.28
CA GLN A 500 9.38 4.03 11.97
C GLN A 500 10.28 4.75 10.98
N LEU A 501 10.69 4.10 9.89
CA LEU A 501 11.53 4.67 8.85
C LEU A 501 10.86 5.88 8.18
N ILE A 502 9.60 5.71 7.76
CA ILE A 502 8.77 6.78 7.18
C ILE A 502 8.73 7.99 8.10
N GLY A 503 8.45 7.78 9.39
CA GLY A 503 8.39 8.87 10.37
C GLY A 503 9.74 9.52 10.68
N GLU A 504 10.84 8.76 10.71
CA GLU A 504 12.18 9.28 11.00
C GLU A 504 12.77 10.12 9.86
N TYR A 505 12.53 9.70 8.61
CA TYR A 505 13.06 10.35 7.41
C TYR A 505 12.04 11.28 6.74
N HIS A 506 10.79 11.30 7.22
CA HIS A 506 9.70 12.10 6.63
C HIS A 506 9.46 11.75 5.15
N LEU A 507 9.50 10.45 4.84
CA LEU A 507 9.36 9.93 3.48
C LEU A 507 7.91 10.04 3.02
N ASN A 508 7.70 10.49 1.78
CA ASN A 508 6.38 10.41 1.15
C ASN A 508 5.98 8.94 0.99
N HIS A 509 4.69 8.62 1.05
CA HIS A 509 4.25 7.23 0.95
C HIS A 509 2.79 7.10 0.53
N THR A 510 2.47 5.96 -0.07
CA THR A 510 1.10 5.49 -0.29
C THR A 510 0.93 4.08 0.27
N PHE A 511 0.00 3.93 1.22
CA PHE A 511 -0.28 2.62 1.82
C PHE A 511 -1.02 1.71 0.82
N TRP A 512 -0.57 0.47 0.69
CA TRP A 512 -1.26 -0.58 -0.05
C TRP A 512 -2.12 -1.41 0.91
N CYS A 513 -3.46 -1.30 0.87
CA CYS A 513 -4.29 -0.45 0.02
C CYS A 513 -5.59 -0.05 0.77
N PHE A 514 -6.40 0.83 0.16
CA PHE A 514 -7.77 1.08 0.61
C PHE A 514 -8.62 -0.20 0.52
N ASN A 515 -8.51 -0.93 -0.60
CA ASN A 515 -9.32 -2.09 -0.93
C ASN A 515 -9.29 -3.21 0.12
N ALA A 516 -10.40 -3.91 0.32
CA ALA A 516 -10.42 -5.13 1.14
C ALA A 516 -9.86 -6.37 0.40
N ASN A 517 -9.92 -6.37 -0.93
CA ASN A 517 -9.72 -7.57 -1.76
C ASN A 517 -8.29 -7.78 -2.28
N SER A 518 -7.27 -7.16 -1.68
CA SER A 518 -5.88 -7.59 -1.92
C SER A 518 -5.59 -8.88 -1.14
N GLY A 519 -5.19 -9.94 -1.87
CA GLY A 519 -5.11 -11.29 -1.32
C GLY A 519 -3.94 -11.53 -0.35
N ASP A 520 -2.85 -10.78 -0.47
CA ASP A 520 -1.61 -10.92 0.29
C ASP A 520 -1.40 -9.81 1.33
N THR A 521 -2.16 -8.71 1.26
CA THR A 521 -2.09 -7.61 2.25
C THR A 521 -3.40 -7.31 2.98
N GLY A 522 -4.55 -7.68 2.41
CA GLY A 522 -5.83 -7.04 2.73
C GLY A 522 -5.74 -5.53 2.50
N GLY A 523 -6.53 -4.73 3.22
CA GLY A 523 -6.38 -3.27 3.18
C GLY A 523 -7.01 -2.55 4.35
N LEU A 524 -7.30 -1.27 4.16
CA LEU A 524 -7.77 -0.32 5.19
C LEU A 524 -9.27 -0.45 5.49
N VAL A 525 -10.04 -1.10 4.61
CA VAL A 525 -11.44 -1.42 4.84
C VAL A 525 -11.66 -2.92 4.93
N LEU A 526 -12.73 -3.31 5.62
CA LEU A 526 -13.22 -4.68 5.71
C LEU A 526 -13.99 -5.06 4.43
N ASP A 527 -14.37 -6.33 4.31
CA ASP A 527 -14.99 -6.92 3.11
C ASP A 527 -16.27 -6.22 2.59
N ASP A 528 -16.91 -5.37 3.41
CA ASP A 528 -18.07 -4.56 3.00
C ASP A 528 -17.68 -3.27 2.25
N PHE A 529 -16.39 -2.99 2.07
CA PHE A 529 -15.81 -1.80 1.42
C PHE A 529 -16.27 -0.46 2.03
N THR A 530 -16.78 -0.49 3.26
CA THR A 530 -17.35 0.68 3.93
C THR A 530 -16.83 0.83 5.36
N THR A 531 -16.67 -0.28 6.07
CA THR A 531 -16.19 -0.30 7.45
C THR A 531 -14.66 -0.29 7.45
N TRP A 532 -14.05 0.69 8.10
CA TRP A 532 -12.61 0.75 8.27
C TRP A 532 -12.10 -0.35 9.22
N ASP A 533 -10.95 -0.94 8.89
CA ASP A 533 -10.15 -1.70 9.84
C ASP A 533 -9.44 -0.70 10.77
N GLU A 534 -10.11 -0.34 11.87
CA GLU A 534 -9.64 0.67 12.83
C GLU A 534 -8.24 0.36 13.40
N GLU A 535 -7.88 -0.93 13.56
CA GLU A 535 -6.54 -1.28 14.07
C GLU A 535 -5.46 -0.95 13.03
N LYS A 536 -5.70 -1.30 11.76
CA LYS A 536 -4.78 -0.99 10.66
C LYS A 536 -4.76 0.49 10.33
N TYR A 537 -5.91 1.14 10.34
CA TYR A 537 -5.99 2.58 10.13
C TYR A 537 -5.22 3.34 11.21
N GLU A 538 -5.46 3.08 12.51
CA GLU A 538 -4.71 3.75 13.59
C GLU A 538 -3.21 3.48 13.51
N PHE A 539 -2.81 2.31 13.02
CA PHE A 539 -1.41 2.02 12.75
C PHE A 539 -0.82 2.95 11.68
N VAL A 540 -1.50 3.13 10.54
CA VAL A 540 -1.05 4.01 9.44
C VAL A 540 -1.17 5.49 9.82
N ARG A 541 -2.19 5.87 10.59
CA ARG A 541 -2.47 7.23 11.05
C ARG A 541 -1.29 7.89 11.77
N GLU A 542 -0.38 7.11 12.37
CA GLU A 542 0.84 7.64 13.01
C GLU A 542 1.81 8.32 12.01
N VAL A 543 1.70 8.03 10.71
CA VAL A 543 2.54 8.62 9.65
C VAL A 543 1.72 9.35 8.58
N LEU A 544 0.50 9.80 8.92
CA LEU A 544 -0.27 10.72 8.09
C LEU A 544 0.03 12.17 8.47
N TRP A 545 0.02 13.07 7.49
CA TRP A 545 0.41 14.46 7.72
C TRP A 545 -0.58 15.20 8.61
N GLN A 546 -0.13 15.52 9.83
CA GLN A 546 -0.94 16.11 10.89
C GLN A 546 -0.21 17.23 11.63
N THR A 547 -0.98 18.18 12.14
CA THR A 547 -0.54 19.14 13.16
C THR A 547 -0.29 18.44 14.51
N GLU A 548 0.38 19.12 15.44
CA GLU A 548 0.66 18.57 16.78
C GLU A 548 -0.62 18.23 17.58
N ASP A 549 -1.74 18.88 17.29
CA ASP A 549 -3.06 18.58 17.86
C ASP A 549 -3.89 17.55 17.07
N GLY A 550 -3.32 16.97 16.01
CA GLY A 550 -3.88 15.84 15.26
C GLY A 550 -4.85 16.22 14.15
N THR A 551 -4.87 17.48 13.71
CA THR A 551 -5.64 17.92 12.53
C THR A 551 -4.87 17.57 11.26
N PHE A 552 -5.55 16.96 10.29
CA PHE A 552 -4.91 16.54 9.04
C PHE A 552 -4.59 17.72 8.12
N ILE A 553 -3.57 17.58 7.29
CA ILE A 553 -3.12 18.63 6.38
C ILE A 553 -3.30 18.15 4.94
N GLY A 554 -4.11 18.90 4.18
CA GLY A 554 -4.29 18.69 2.75
C GLY A 554 -3.15 19.25 1.91
N LEU A 555 -3.13 18.87 0.63
CA LEU A 555 -2.23 19.43 -0.37
C LEU A 555 -2.86 20.61 -1.13
N ASP A 556 -4.18 20.79 -0.99
CA ASP A 556 -4.94 21.83 -1.68
C ASP A 556 -4.90 23.15 -0.90
N HIS A 557 -4.65 24.26 -1.60
CA HIS A 557 -4.53 25.58 -1.00
C HIS A 557 -5.87 26.21 -0.61
N ALA A 558 -6.99 25.76 -1.19
CA ALA A 558 -8.30 26.36 -1.05
C ALA A 558 -9.34 25.44 -0.39
N VAL A 559 -9.24 24.13 -0.61
CA VAL A 559 -10.16 23.10 -0.12
C VAL A 559 -9.52 22.31 1.03
N PRO A 560 -10.11 22.29 2.22
CA PRO A 560 -9.61 21.47 3.32
C PRO A 560 -9.66 19.96 2.99
N LEU A 561 -8.72 19.18 3.55
CA LEU A 561 -8.77 17.74 3.42
C LEU A 561 -9.93 17.13 4.22
N GLY A 562 -11.00 16.78 3.50
CA GLY A 562 -12.24 16.27 4.09
C GLY A 562 -12.80 17.19 5.18
N SER A 563 -13.53 16.59 6.12
CA SER A 563 -14.14 17.30 7.26
C SER A 563 -13.22 17.46 8.47
N ASN A 564 -12.09 16.75 8.49
CA ASN A 564 -11.17 16.67 9.63
C ASN A 564 -9.80 17.33 9.38
N GLY A 565 -9.59 17.91 8.20
CA GLY A 565 -8.34 18.56 7.81
C GLY A 565 -8.44 20.08 7.63
N ILE A 566 -7.29 20.66 7.28
CA ILE A 566 -7.13 22.08 6.90
C ILE A 566 -6.55 22.18 5.49
N THR A 567 -6.66 23.36 4.89
CA THR A 567 -5.98 23.70 3.64
C THR A 567 -4.46 23.82 3.84
N LEU A 568 -3.71 23.68 2.76
CA LEU A 568 -2.28 23.97 2.75
C LEU A 568 -1.98 25.45 3.07
N THR A 569 -2.85 26.39 2.65
CA THR A 569 -2.71 27.83 2.98
C THR A 569 -2.83 28.10 4.47
N GLU A 570 -3.70 27.37 5.18
CA GLU A 570 -3.88 27.50 6.63
C GLU A 570 -2.73 26.87 7.42
N TYR A 571 -2.01 25.94 6.80
CA TYR A 571 -0.81 25.36 7.37
C TYR A 571 0.30 26.41 7.42
N SER A 572 0.41 27.10 8.55
CA SER A 572 1.41 28.17 8.75
C SER A 572 2.85 27.67 8.90
N GLY A 573 3.08 26.36 8.71
CA GLY A 573 4.32 25.66 8.95
C GLY A 573 4.81 25.69 10.41
N MET A 574 5.53 24.67 10.83
CA MET A 574 6.82 24.93 11.45
C MET A 574 7.83 24.92 10.30
N ALA A 575 8.61 26.00 10.15
CA ALA A 575 9.88 25.85 9.45
C ALA A 575 10.63 24.73 10.17
N VAL A 576 10.92 23.62 9.48
CA VAL A 576 11.92 22.68 9.98
C VAL A 576 13.19 23.50 10.07
N THR A 577 13.54 23.90 11.30
CA THR A 577 14.87 24.40 11.57
C THR A 577 15.73 23.18 11.35
N PRO A 578 16.67 23.17 10.37
CA PRO A 578 17.66 22.10 10.31
C PRO A 578 18.22 21.96 11.72
N VAL A 579 18.45 20.73 12.19
CA VAL A 579 19.28 20.57 13.39
C VAL A 579 20.64 21.14 13.03
N THR A 580 20.83 22.43 13.33
CA THR A 580 22.13 23.06 13.28
C THR A 580 22.98 22.30 14.27
N ASN A 581 23.97 21.60 13.76
CA ASN A 581 25.08 21.10 14.54
C ASN A 581 25.52 22.18 15.54
N PRO A 582 25.87 21.81 16.79
CA PRO A 582 26.35 22.76 17.77
C PRO A 582 27.47 23.58 17.14
N THR A 583 27.30 24.89 17.14
CA THR A 583 28.27 25.88 16.67
C THR A 583 29.65 25.53 17.23
N ARG A 584 30.56 25.05 16.37
CA ARG A 584 31.99 25.21 16.67
C ARG A 584 32.32 26.67 16.40
N ALA A 585 32.61 27.39 17.49
CA ALA A 585 33.14 28.75 17.44
C ALA A 585 34.31 28.84 16.44
N PRO A 586 34.49 29.98 15.77
CA PRO A 586 35.62 30.16 14.86
C PRO A 586 36.91 30.11 15.69
N GLU A 587 37.76 29.11 15.42
CA GLU A 587 39.16 29.22 15.82
C GLU A 587 39.78 30.36 15.01
N ALA A 588 40.29 31.35 15.73
CA ALA A 588 40.99 32.49 15.18
C ALA A 588 42.22 32.00 14.41
N ILE A 589 42.25 32.23 13.10
CA ILE A 589 43.47 32.17 12.30
C ILE A 589 44.21 33.49 12.56
N GLU A 590 45.33 33.40 13.26
CA GLU A 590 46.29 34.50 13.36
C GLU A 590 46.77 34.89 11.96
N THR A 591 46.53 36.13 11.61
CA THR A 591 47.08 36.80 10.44
C THR A 591 48.52 37.20 10.75
N GLN A 592 49.48 36.67 10.00
CA GLN A 592 50.72 37.40 9.71
C GLN A 592 50.87 37.55 8.20
N THR A 593 50.66 38.79 7.76
CA THR A 593 51.14 39.36 6.51
C THR A 593 52.58 39.84 6.69
N ASP A 594 53.45 39.55 5.71
CA ASP A 594 54.49 40.45 5.18
C ASP A 594 54.99 39.83 3.87
N GLU A 595 54.56 40.36 2.72
CA GLU A 595 55.26 41.34 1.87
C GLU A 595 56.46 40.78 1.06
N THR A 596 56.20 40.66 -0.26
CA THR A 596 57.06 40.95 -1.43
C THR A 596 58.55 40.60 -1.45
N GLU A 597 58.98 39.83 -2.48
CA GLU A 597 59.91 40.38 -3.50
C GLU A 597 59.98 39.52 -4.78
N LEU A 598 60.28 40.21 -5.88
CA LEU A 598 60.42 39.72 -7.25
C LEU A 598 61.55 38.68 -7.44
N THR A 599 61.44 37.82 -8.45
CA THR A 599 62.24 37.93 -9.70
C THR A 599 61.96 36.79 -10.69
N SER A 600 61.86 37.21 -11.95
CA SER A 600 61.85 36.41 -13.18
C SER A 600 63.20 35.75 -13.46
N THR A 601 63.21 34.57 -14.11
CA THR A 601 64.09 34.31 -15.29
C THR A 601 63.77 32.98 -15.98
N THR A 602 63.37 33.10 -17.25
CA THR A 602 63.82 32.36 -18.45
C THR A 602 63.85 30.82 -18.49
N ASP A 603 62.89 30.26 -19.26
CA ASP A 603 63.05 29.60 -20.58
C ASP A 603 64.02 28.38 -20.73
N PRO A 604 63.92 27.57 -21.81
CA PRO A 604 63.11 26.37 -21.88
C PRO A 604 63.94 25.14 -22.31
N ALA A 605 63.25 24.03 -22.58
CA ALA A 605 63.44 23.17 -23.76
C ALA A 605 63.68 21.66 -23.53
N VAL A 606 63.01 20.91 -24.42
CA VAL A 606 63.46 19.69 -25.12
C VAL A 606 63.03 18.32 -24.59
N GLN A 607 61.99 17.83 -25.28
CA GLN A 607 61.82 16.54 -26.01
C GLN A 607 61.73 15.19 -25.28
N ASN A 608 60.59 14.54 -25.60
CA ASN A 608 60.38 13.18 -26.12
C ASN A 608 61.30 12.05 -25.64
N VAL A 609 60.69 10.94 -25.21
CA VAL A 609 60.58 9.66 -25.97
C VAL A 609 59.96 8.57 -25.06
N THR A 610 58.88 8.01 -25.61
CA THR A 610 58.29 6.65 -25.58
C THR A 610 58.48 5.63 -24.43
N ASP A 611 57.36 4.89 -24.26
CA ASP A 611 57.17 3.45 -24.00
C ASP A 611 56.94 2.89 -22.57
N GLU A 612 55.75 2.27 -22.49
CA GLU A 612 55.35 1.01 -21.84
C GLU A 612 55.16 0.87 -20.31
N ALA A 613 53.93 0.42 -20.02
CA ALA A 613 53.52 -0.65 -19.10
C ALA A 613 53.35 -0.38 -17.58
N GLU A 614 52.08 -0.60 -17.18
CA GLU A 614 51.59 -1.31 -15.98
C GLU A 614 51.84 -0.80 -14.55
N GLU A 615 50.78 -1.05 -13.75
CA GLU A 615 50.66 -1.04 -12.28
C GLU A 615 50.49 0.30 -11.52
N ASN A 616 49.22 0.62 -11.19
CA ASN A 616 48.68 0.55 -9.81
C ASN A 616 47.21 1.03 -9.82
N ARG A 617 46.22 0.14 -9.63
CA ARG A 617 45.68 -0.40 -8.36
C ARG A 617 44.87 0.61 -7.52
N SER A 618 43.58 0.29 -7.40
CA SER A 618 42.75 0.30 -6.18
C SER A 618 42.65 1.62 -5.40
N ILE A 619 41.49 2.26 -5.48
CA ILE A 619 41.03 3.24 -4.49
C ILE A 619 39.57 2.95 -4.14
N PHE A 620 39.35 2.00 -3.25
CA PHE A 620 38.32 2.06 -2.21
C PHE A 620 38.77 1.15 -1.07
N LYS A 621 39.61 1.71 -0.19
CA LYS A 621 39.80 1.20 1.16
C LYS A 621 39.35 2.29 2.11
N LEU A 622 38.16 2.11 2.68
CA LEU A 622 37.71 2.87 3.84
C LEU A 622 38.71 2.70 4.99
N SER A 623 39.04 3.82 5.64
CA SER A 623 39.95 3.84 6.79
C SER A 623 39.24 3.36 8.07
N PRO A 624 39.94 2.73 9.04
CA PRO A 624 39.33 2.14 10.25
C PRO A 624 38.79 3.17 11.28
N LEU A 625 38.63 4.44 10.91
CA LEU A 625 38.23 5.52 11.81
C LEU A 625 36.72 5.80 11.80
N ALA A 626 35.96 5.30 10.82
CA ALA A 626 34.50 5.42 10.80
C ALA A 626 33.78 4.44 11.75
N LYS A 627 34.42 3.32 12.14
CA LYS A 627 33.81 2.27 12.98
C LYS A 627 33.88 2.53 14.50
N VAL A 628 34.57 3.59 14.95
CA VAL A 628 34.76 3.86 16.40
C VAL A 628 33.74 4.86 16.96
N SER A 629 33.05 5.61 16.10
CA SER A 629 32.10 6.66 16.54
C SER A 629 30.76 6.10 17.01
N PHE A 630 30.35 4.90 16.58
CA PHE A 630 29.06 4.32 16.95
C PHE A 630 29.06 3.59 18.32
N THR A 631 30.21 3.11 18.80
CA THR A 631 30.27 2.40 20.09
C THR A 631 30.20 3.34 21.30
N ILE A 632 30.60 4.61 21.15
CA ILE A 632 30.67 5.57 22.26
C ILE A 632 29.30 6.21 22.55
N ALA A 633 28.46 6.41 21.53
CA ALA A 633 27.10 6.93 21.71
C ALA A 633 26.17 5.92 22.44
N GLY A 634 26.25 4.64 22.09
CA GLY A 634 25.46 3.58 22.74
C GLY A 634 25.79 3.37 24.23
N ILE A 635 27.06 3.56 24.63
CA ILE A 635 27.48 3.42 26.04
C ILE A 635 26.99 4.60 26.89
N ALA A 636 26.89 5.80 26.32
CA ALA A 636 26.37 6.98 27.01
C ALA A 636 24.85 6.88 27.26
N LEU A 637 24.09 6.35 26.28
CA LEU A 637 22.64 6.19 26.41
C LEU A 637 22.26 5.10 27.43
N ALA A 638 22.98 3.97 27.44
CA ALA A 638 22.80 2.91 28.43
C ALA A 638 23.12 3.35 29.87
N ALA A 639 24.08 4.26 30.06
CA ALA A 639 24.43 4.81 31.37
C ALA A 639 23.36 5.76 31.93
N VAL A 640 22.69 6.55 31.06
CA VAL A 640 21.60 7.46 31.45
C VAL A 640 20.34 6.69 31.84
N ILE A 641 19.99 5.65 31.06
CA ILE A 641 18.85 4.77 31.35
C ILE A 641 19.10 3.95 32.64
N GLY A 642 20.32 3.45 32.84
CA GLY A 642 20.72 2.75 34.06
C GLY A 642 20.66 3.61 35.33
N TRP A 643 20.98 4.90 35.22
CA TRP A 643 20.90 5.85 36.34
C TRP A 643 19.45 6.24 36.68
N GLY A 644 18.57 6.37 35.67
CA GLY A 644 17.13 6.56 35.83
C GLY A 644 16.47 5.38 36.56
N LEU A 645 16.78 4.15 36.16
CA LEU A 645 16.25 2.93 36.80
C LEU A 645 16.75 2.76 38.24
N TRP A 646 18.01 3.10 38.53
CA TRP A 646 18.55 3.02 39.90
C TRP A 646 17.90 4.03 40.87
N THR A 647 17.56 5.23 40.40
CA THR A 647 16.91 6.27 41.23
C THR A 647 15.44 5.94 41.52
N ILE A 648 14.74 5.29 40.59
CA ILE A 648 13.37 4.79 40.77
C ILE A 648 13.34 3.62 41.79
N VAL A 649 14.26 2.65 41.67
CA VAL A 649 14.35 1.52 42.61
C VAL A 649 14.70 1.97 44.04
N LYS A 650 15.47 3.05 44.20
CA LYS A 650 15.76 3.65 45.53
C LYS A 650 14.56 4.38 46.14
N LYS A 651 13.65 4.93 45.33
CA LYS A 651 12.42 5.57 45.80
C LYS A 651 11.36 4.55 46.25
N VAL A 652 11.28 3.41 45.57
CA VAL A 652 10.33 2.32 45.91
C VAL A 652 10.73 1.55 47.18
N LYS A 653 12.02 1.49 47.53
CA LYS A 653 12.50 0.84 48.77
C LYS A 653 12.37 1.69 50.05
N LYS A 654 11.77 2.88 49.98
CA LYS A 654 11.64 3.79 51.14
C LYS A 654 10.19 4.22 51.45
N GLN A 655 9.21 3.47 50.94
CA GLN A 655 7.81 3.51 51.42
C GLN A 655 7.48 2.23 52.17
#